data_AF-A0A834G0X4-F1
#
_entry.id   AF-A0A834G0X4-F1
#
_cell.length_a   1.000
_cell.length_b   1.000
_cell.length_c   1.000
_cell.angle_alpha   90.00
_cell.angle_beta   90.00
_cell.angle_gamma   90.00
#
_symmetry.space_group_name_H-M   'P 1'
#
loop_
_entity.id
_entity.type
_entity.pdbx_description
1 polymer ?
#
loop_
_entity_poly.entity_id
_entity_poly.type
_entity_poly.pdbx_seq_one_letter_code
_entity_poly.pdbx_strand_id
1 'polypeptide(L)'
;MGKKPVKYCVVDAFTDSAFKGNPAAVCFLEDERDDEWLQGVAAEFNVSQTAYLTRITDPDSETRDASYSTTNPRFRLRWFTPVAEVNLCGHATLAASHFLFTSGLVNANKIEFLTRSGVLTAKRVPETKQRDSLNLETGEARDCFMIELDFPVIPLTEFDSAELPSISKVLNGASVIDLKKTATDGDLFVVLPSGKVVADLQPQSDDIQKCPGRGVIVTGLAPSGSGFDFVSRFFVPKMGIKEVDAFTDSAFKGNPAAVCLLEDEREDQWLQSVAAEFNISETCYLIRTTDPDSETRDSVPRFHLRWFTPVAEVKLCGHATLAAAHYLFTSGLVNANKIEFLTLSGVLTAKRAPETEQMDSFIELDFPVVPLTEVDSSEIPAISKALNGASVIDLKETTTDENLFVVLSSGKTVADLQPQIDEIRRCPGGGGVIVTGLAPSGSGFDFISRYFCPKWGINEDPVTGSVHCALAAYWSKKLGKCDFVAYQASPRGGILNLHLDENRQRVLLRGKAVTVMEAQVDAFADSASKGNLAAVCLLEEDRDDEWLQSVAAEFNLAATCYLTRIAEPEPEVRDSVPNPRFRLRWFNPLAEVKLCGHGSLAASHFLFNSGLFQSNNIEFLTLSGVLTAKRVPESKQADFLNSENGEAQRYFSIELDFPATPLTEFDSAEIPWISKALDGASMIDMKKTTTDRDLLVVLPSGKTVADLQPQFDEIIRWPGRGVIVTGIAPPGSGFDFFSRFFCPKSGINEVTYLVSLRLEVDAS
;
A
#
# COMPACT_ATOMS: atom_id res chain seq x y z
N MET A 1 -7.97 21.91 33.22
CA MET A 1 -9.31 21.85 32.61
C MET A 1 -9.50 20.44 32.07
N GLY A 2 -10.50 19.70 32.56
CA GLY A 2 -10.76 18.34 32.06
C GLY A 2 -11.19 18.39 30.59
N LYS A 3 -10.54 17.61 29.73
CA LYS A 3 -10.93 17.50 28.31
C LYS A 3 -12.34 16.91 28.27
N LYS A 4 -13.33 17.68 27.79
CA LYS A 4 -14.69 17.19 27.59
C LYS A 4 -14.69 16.14 26.48
N PRO A 5 -15.43 15.02 26.63
CA PRO A 5 -15.53 14.02 25.57
C PRO A 5 -16.22 14.59 24.33
N VAL A 6 -15.69 14.27 23.15
CA VAL A 6 -16.27 14.65 21.86
C VAL A 6 -17.39 13.68 21.50
N LYS A 7 -18.55 14.20 21.09
CA LYS A 7 -19.65 13.39 20.58
C LYS A 7 -19.41 13.14 19.10
N TYR A 8 -19.42 11.88 18.70
CA TYR A 8 -19.35 11.50 17.30
C TYR A 8 -20.36 10.39 16.99
N CYS A 9 -20.66 10.24 15.71
CA CYS A 9 -21.30 9.04 15.16
C CYS A 9 -20.62 8.68 13.84
N VAL A 10 -20.74 7.43 13.40
CA VAL A 10 -20.39 7.04 12.04
C VAL A 10 -21.70 6.86 11.27
N VAL A 11 -21.79 7.48 10.09
CA VAL A 11 -22.96 7.40 9.22
C VAL A 11 -22.52 6.93 7.86
N ASP A 12 -23.13 5.86 7.36
CA ASP A 12 -22.93 5.43 5.98
C ASP A 12 -23.87 6.22 5.05
N ALA A 13 -23.29 6.94 4.11
CA ALA A 13 -24.00 7.80 3.17
C ALA A 13 -24.36 7.06 1.87
N PHE A 14 -25.42 7.51 1.19
CA PHE A 14 -25.96 6.94 -0.07
C PHE A 14 -26.51 5.51 0.03
N THR A 15 -27.05 5.18 1.20
CA THR A 15 -27.60 3.86 1.53
C THR A 15 -28.83 4.00 2.41
N ASP A 16 -29.67 2.96 2.45
CA ASP A 16 -30.75 2.80 3.44
C ASP A 16 -30.39 1.81 4.57
N SER A 17 -29.18 1.26 4.52
CA SER A 17 -28.70 0.17 5.39
C SER A 17 -27.34 0.51 5.99
N ALA A 18 -27.18 0.35 7.31
CA ALA A 18 -25.90 0.56 7.98
C ALA A 18 -24.81 -0.39 7.42
N PHE A 19 -23.56 0.09 7.42
CA PHE A 19 -22.37 -0.59 6.88
C PHE A 19 -22.44 -0.89 5.38
N LYS A 20 -23.37 -0.22 4.70
CA LYS A 20 -23.46 -0.10 3.25
C LYS A 20 -23.42 1.36 2.90
N GLY A 21 -22.89 1.79 1.76
CA GLY A 21 -22.67 3.23 1.54
C GLY A 21 -21.34 3.71 2.11
N ASN A 22 -21.12 5.02 2.05
CA ASN A 22 -19.80 5.59 2.26
C ASN A 22 -19.66 6.04 3.73
N PRO A 23 -18.80 5.39 4.54
CA PRO A 23 -18.76 5.65 5.97
C PRO A 23 -18.08 6.99 6.26
N ALA A 24 -18.79 7.90 6.92
CA ALA A 24 -18.22 9.14 7.43
C ALA A 24 -18.38 9.26 8.95
N ALA A 25 -17.28 9.53 9.63
CA ALA A 25 -17.30 9.92 11.04
C ALA A 25 -17.77 11.37 11.14
N VAL A 26 -18.84 11.64 11.87
CA VAL A 26 -19.37 12.99 12.10
C VAL A 26 -19.10 13.36 13.56
N CYS A 27 -18.21 14.32 13.77
CA CYS A 27 -17.84 14.84 15.08
C CYS A 27 -18.55 16.16 15.35
N PHE A 28 -19.36 16.22 16.40
CA PHE A 28 -19.98 17.47 16.85
C PHE A 28 -19.11 18.12 17.93
N LEU A 29 -18.56 19.29 17.61
CA LEU A 29 -17.63 20.03 18.45
C LEU A 29 -18.34 21.21 19.13
N GLU A 30 -18.14 21.37 20.45
CA GLU A 30 -18.64 22.53 21.20
C GLU A 30 -17.88 23.81 20.84
N ASP A 31 -16.58 23.70 20.56
CA ASP A 31 -15.74 24.80 20.10
C ASP A 31 -14.81 24.32 18.97
N GLU A 32 -14.28 25.27 18.20
CA GLU A 32 -13.27 24.96 17.19
C GLU A 32 -12.02 24.31 17.80
N ARG A 33 -11.33 23.54 16.97
CA ARG A 33 -10.06 22.89 17.28
C ARG A 33 -9.07 23.23 16.19
N ASP A 34 -7.79 23.20 16.53
CA ASP A 34 -6.70 23.42 15.59
C ASP A 34 -6.59 22.27 14.58
N ASP A 35 -5.92 22.56 13.46
CA ASP A 35 -5.82 21.64 12.32
C ASP A 35 -5.04 20.37 12.67
N GLU A 36 -4.03 20.46 13.55
CA GLU A 36 -3.25 19.30 14.01
C GLU A 36 -4.13 18.33 14.81
N TRP A 37 -4.96 18.86 15.70
CA TRP A 37 -5.92 18.05 16.46
C TRP A 37 -6.98 17.42 15.55
N LEU A 38 -7.55 18.18 14.61
CA LEU A 38 -8.56 17.68 13.67
C LEU A 38 -7.98 16.59 12.76
N GLN A 39 -6.75 16.77 12.27
CA GLN A 39 -6.06 15.77 11.47
C GLN A 39 -5.73 14.52 12.30
N GLY A 40 -5.24 14.70 13.53
CA GLY A 40 -4.92 13.58 14.43
C GLY A 40 -6.15 12.74 14.79
N VAL A 41 -7.31 13.37 15.00
CA VAL A 41 -8.57 12.65 15.25
C VAL A 41 -9.12 11.99 13.99
N ALA A 42 -8.97 12.60 12.82
CA ALA A 42 -9.37 11.98 11.56
C ALA A 42 -8.51 10.75 11.23
N ALA A 43 -7.20 10.85 11.49
CA ALA A 43 -6.26 9.73 11.41
C ALA A 43 -6.65 8.59 12.35
N GLU A 44 -7.04 8.92 13.59
CA GLU A 44 -7.49 7.94 14.58
C GLU A 44 -8.80 7.25 14.18
N PHE A 45 -9.78 7.99 13.65
CA PHE A 45 -11.03 7.40 13.15
C PHE A 45 -10.81 6.48 11.95
N ASN A 46 -9.83 6.79 11.09
CA ASN A 46 -9.40 5.95 9.96
C ASN A 46 -10.55 5.48 9.04
N VAL A 47 -11.51 6.36 8.79
CA VAL A 47 -12.61 6.19 7.81
C VAL A 47 -12.38 7.09 6.59
N SER A 48 -13.13 6.89 5.50
CA SER A 48 -12.90 7.64 4.24
C SER A 48 -12.94 9.16 4.46
N GLN A 49 -13.88 9.63 5.30
CA GLN A 49 -13.96 11.03 5.70
C GLN A 49 -14.42 11.22 7.15
N THR A 50 -13.83 12.21 7.81
CA THR A 50 -14.25 12.74 9.10
C THR A 50 -14.80 14.15 8.90
N ALA A 51 -16.08 14.33 9.16
CA ALA A 51 -16.80 15.59 9.15
C ALA A 51 -16.80 16.22 10.55
N TYR A 52 -16.26 17.42 10.67
CA TYR A 52 -16.32 18.19 11.92
C TYR A 52 -17.39 19.28 11.84
N LEU A 53 -18.36 19.22 12.75
CA LEU A 53 -19.47 20.15 12.86
C LEU A 53 -19.29 21.05 14.08
N THR A 54 -19.25 22.36 13.85
CA THR A 54 -19.30 23.36 14.92
C THR A 54 -20.50 24.27 14.71
N ARG A 55 -21.36 24.41 15.71
CA ARG A 55 -22.55 25.28 15.59
C ARG A 55 -22.13 26.75 15.51
N ILE A 56 -22.75 27.50 14.60
CA ILE A 56 -22.55 28.96 14.51
C ILE A 56 -23.72 29.63 15.22
N THR A 57 -23.43 30.35 16.31
CA THR A 57 -24.40 31.22 17.00
C THR A 57 -24.29 32.64 16.48
N ASP A 58 -25.35 33.18 15.90
CA ASP A 58 -25.41 34.60 15.54
C ASP A 58 -25.57 35.45 16.82
N PRO A 59 -24.70 36.46 17.06
CA PRO A 59 -24.74 37.31 18.26
C PRO A 59 -26.07 38.03 18.50
N ASP A 60 -26.88 38.24 17.46
CA ASP A 60 -28.16 38.95 17.53
C ASP A 60 -29.36 38.04 17.87
N SER A 61 -29.16 36.73 18.02
CA SER A 61 -30.26 35.77 18.26
C SER A 61 -30.70 35.64 19.73
N GLU A 62 -29.90 36.11 20.69
CA GLU A 62 -30.22 36.01 22.12
C GLU A 62 -31.19 37.11 22.62
N THR A 63 -31.51 38.12 21.80
CA THR A 63 -32.34 39.27 22.21
C THR A 63 -33.74 39.31 21.58
N ARG A 64 -34.13 38.31 20.77
CA ARG A 64 -35.44 38.27 20.13
C ARG A 64 -36.28 37.11 20.64
N ASP A 65 -37.50 37.42 21.08
CA ASP A 65 -38.53 36.46 21.46
C ASP A 65 -38.60 35.26 20.50
N ALA A 66 -38.66 34.06 21.06
CA ALA A 66 -38.55 32.76 20.41
C ALA A 66 -39.69 32.40 19.42
N SER A 67 -40.45 33.38 18.91
CA SER A 67 -41.55 33.18 17.97
C SER A 67 -41.26 33.59 16.52
N TYR A 68 -40.11 34.23 16.23
CA TYR A 68 -39.78 34.71 14.86
C TYR A 68 -38.27 34.68 14.50
N SER A 69 -37.53 33.64 14.87
CA SER A 69 -36.20 33.41 14.25
C SER A 69 -36.38 32.66 12.93
N THR A 70 -36.34 33.38 11.81
CA THR A 70 -36.55 32.85 10.44
C THR A 70 -35.26 32.37 9.76
N THR A 71 -34.18 32.13 10.52
CA THR A 71 -32.89 31.70 9.95
C THR A 71 -32.68 30.20 10.10
N ASN A 72 -32.27 29.54 9.02
CA ASN A 72 -31.90 28.12 9.07
C ASN A 72 -30.73 27.93 10.04
N PRO A 73 -30.67 26.82 10.79
CA PRO A 73 -29.52 26.51 11.64
C PRO A 73 -28.24 26.43 10.79
N ARG A 74 -27.19 27.10 11.25
CA ARG A 74 -25.90 27.22 10.57
C ARG A 74 -24.81 26.47 11.32
N PHE A 75 -24.02 25.71 10.59
CA PHE A 75 -22.87 24.99 11.12
C PHE A 75 -21.64 25.26 10.26
N ARG A 76 -20.47 25.35 10.88
CA ARG A 76 -19.21 25.19 10.17
C ARG A 76 -19.00 23.69 9.95
N LEU A 77 -18.68 23.31 8.72
CA LEU A 77 -18.41 21.93 8.34
C LEU A 77 -17.04 21.88 7.64
N ARG A 78 -16.17 21.01 8.15
CA ARG A 78 -14.86 20.70 7.56
C ARG A 78 -14.75 19.20 7.36
N TRP A 79 -14.04 18.77 6.33
CA TRP A 79 -13.89 17.36 5.96
C TRP A 79 -12.43 16.99 5.93
N PHE A 80 -12.09 15.91 6.60
CA PHE A 80 -10.74 15.40 6.69
C PHE A 80 -10.73 13.93 6.31
N THR A 81 -9.90 13.55 5.34
CA THR A 81 -9.45 12.16 5.22
C THR A 81 -8.52 11.86 6.40
N PRO A 82 -8.08 10.60 6.58
CA PRO A 82 -7.09 10.27 7.62
C PRO A 82 -5.78 11.06 7.48
N VAL A 83 -5.52 11.63 6.31
CA VAL A 83 -4.21 12.23 5.97
C VAL A 83 -4.28 13.73 5.63
N ALA A 84 -5.41 14.24 5.13
CA ALA A 84 -5.54 15.63 4.71
C ALA A 84 -6.97 16.20 4.83
N GLU A 85 -7.10 17.52 4.90
CA GLU A 85 -8.38 18.22 4.75
C GLU A 85 -8.78 18.37 3.28
N VAL A 86 -10.03 18.07 2.93
CA VAL A 86 -10.56 18.26 1.57
C VAL A 86 -11.51 19.46 1.52
N ASN A 87 -11.52 20.14 0.37
CA ASN A 87 -12.32 21.36 0.20
C ASN A 87 -13.82 21.09 0.05
N LEU A 88 -14.20 19.90 -0.43
CA LEU A 88 -15.59 19.52 -0.66
C LEU A 88 -15.75 18.00 -0.56
N CYS A 89 -16.79 17.53 0.14
CA CYS A 89 -17.14 16.11 0.16
C CYS A 89 -18.66 15.91 0.20
N GLY A 90 -19.19 15.20 -0.80
CA GLY A 90 -20.62 14.87 -0.90
C GLY A 90 -21.11 13.96 0.22
N HIS A 91 -20.49 12.78 0.37
CA HIS A 91 -20.96 11.75 1.29
C HIS A 91 -20.86 12.19 2.76
N ALA A 92 -19.77 12.87 3.14
CA ALA A 92 -19.59 13.35 4.51
C ALA A 92 -20.52 14.52 4.84
N THR A 93 -20.90 15.34 3.85
CA THR A 93 -21.97 16.35 4.00
C THR A 93 -23.34 15.69 4.18
N LEU A 94 -23.63 14.62 3.44
CA LEU A 94 -24.85 13.83 3.58
C LEU A 94 -24.94 13.23 4.99
N ALA A 95 -23.85 12.60 5.45
CA ALA A 95 -23.70 12.04 6.78
C ALA A 95 -23.90 13.09 7.89
N ALA A 96 -23.26 14.24 7.77
CA ALA A 96 -23.41 15.36 8.70
C ALA A 96 -24.85 15.88 8.76
N SER A 97 -25.51 15.99 7.61
CA SER A 97 -26.91 16.39 7.50
C SER A 97 -27.85 15.38 8.15
N HIS A 98 -27.63 14.09 7.88
CA HIS A 98 -28.39 13.00 8.49
C HIS A 98 -28.24 13.02 10.01
N PHE A 99 -27.02 13.13 10.53
CA PHE A 99 -26.76 13.25 11.96
C PHE A 99 -27.53 14.42 12.59
N LEU A 100 -27.48 15.61 11.99
CA LEU A 100 -28.18 16.77 12.53
C LEU A 100 -29.70 16.57 12.53
N PHE A 101 -30.26 16.07 11.41
CA PHE A 101 -31.70 15.82 11.29
C PHE A 101 -32.21 14.73 12.24
N THR A 102 -31.39 13.74 12.59
CA THR A 102 -31.81 12.60 13.44
C THR A 102 -31.47 12.78 14.92
N SER A 103 -30.47 13.60 15.26
CA SER A 103 -30.00 13.81 16.64
C SER A 103 -30.89 14.69 17.52
N GLY A 104 -31.92 15.33 16.95
CA GLY A 104 -32.75 16.32 17.65
C GLY A 104 -32.06 17.67 17.90
N LEU A 105 -30.85 17.88 17.35
CA LEU A 105 -30.08 19.12 17.50
C LEU A 105 -30.62 20.28 16.66
N VAL A 106 -31.40 19.98 15.61
CA VAL A 106 -32.07 20.98 14.76
C VAL A 106 -33.56 20.70 14.69
N ASN A 107 -34.36 21.76 14.78
CA ASN A 107 -35.81 21.73 14.55
C ASN A 107 -36.14 22.54 13.28
N ALA A 108 -35.51 22.16 12.17
CA ALA A 108 -35.67 22.81 10.87
C ALA A 108 -35.54 21.76 9.76
N ASN A 109 -36.18 22.02 8.62
CA ASN A 109 -36.10 21.16 7.44
C ASN A 109 -34.96 21.55 6.49
N LYS A 110 -34.20 22.61 6.80
CA LYS A 110 -33.07 23.07 6.03
C LYS A 110 -31.92 23.46 6.96
N ILE A 111 -30.69 23.09 6.58
CA ILE A 111 -29.45 23.38 7.29
C ILE A 111 -28.51 24.10 6.31
N GLU A 112 -27.74 25.05 6.82
CA GLU A 112 -26.68 25.73 6.08
C GLU A 112 -25.32 25.35 6.65
N PHE A 113 -24.41 24.88 5.78
CA PHE A 113 -23.04 24.57 6.12
C PHE A 113 -22.11 25.64 5.56
N LEU A 114 -21.33 26.27 6.43
CA LEU A 114 -20.22 27.13 6.03
C LEU A 114 -18.97 26.29 5.88
N THR A 115 -18.44 26.22 4.66
CA THR A 115 -17.35 25.31 4.26
C THR A 115 -16.27 26.09 3.51
N ARG A 116 -15.10 25.48 3.26
CA ARG A 116 -14.03 26.12 2.45
C ARG A 116 -14.47 26.37 1.01
N SER A 117 -15.33 25.52 0.45
CA SER A 117 -15.92 25.68 -0.87
C SER A 117 -17.15 26.60 -0.91
N GLY A 118 -17.43 27.34 0.17
CA GLY A 118 -18.57 28.25 0.26
C GLY A 118 -19.72 27.68 1.10
N VAL A 119 -20.91 28.26 0.93
CA VAL A 119 -22.10 27.84 1.67
C VAL A 119 -22.78 26.70 0.92
N LEU A 120 -22.95 25.56 1.59
CA LEU A 120 -23.75 24.43 1.11
C LEU A 120 -25.06 24.39 1.88
N THR A 121 -26.13 23.88 1.25
CA THR A 121 -27.39 23.67 1.96
C THR A 121 -27.86 22.24 1.87
N ALA A 122 -28.44 21.75 2.97
CA ALA A 122 -29.04 20.43 3.04
C ALA A 122 -30.50 20.56 3.46
N LYS A 123 -31.40 19.91 2.73
CA LYS A 123 -32.84 19.99 2.98
C LYS A 123 -33.42 18.60 3.17
N ARG A 124 -34.20 18.43 4.24
CA ARG A 124 -35.04 17.25 4.46
C ARG A 124 -36.19 17.30 3.46
N VAL A 125 -36.31 16.26 2.65
CA VAL A 125 -37.38 16.10 1.66
C VAL A 125 -38.13 14.78 1.87
N PRO A 126 -39.46 14.74 1.66
CA PRO A 126 -40.24 13.50 1.79
C PRO A 126 -39.78 12.46 0.77
N GLU A 127 -39.80 11.19 1.16
CA GLU A 127 -39.57 10.09 0.23
C GLU A 127 -40.79 9.95 -0.70
N THR A 128 -40.66 10.38 -1.97
CA THR A 128 -41.71 10.21 -2.98
C THR A 128 -41.84 8.73 -3.33
N LYS A 129 -42.95 8.10 -2.93
CA LYS A 129 -43.30 6.73 -3.28
C LYS A 129 -43.32 6.50 -4.80
N GLN A 130 -42.29 5.84 -5.31
CA GLN A 130 -42.38 4.86 -6.40
C GLN A 130 -41.67 3.56 -5.94
N ARG A 131 -42.15 2.97 -4.84
CA ARG A 131 -41.99 1.54 -4.59
C ARG A 131 -43.39 0.98 -4.48
N ASP A 132 -43.81 0.26 -5.51
CA ASP A 132 -45.04 -0.50 -5.47
C ASP A 132 -44.98 -1.45 -4.26
N SER A 133 -45.97 -1.27 -3.39
CA SER A 133 -46.54 -2.22 -2.43
C SER A 133 -45.74 -3.50 -2.18
N LEU A 134 -45.14 -3.64 -0.99
CA LEU A 134 -45.16 -4.85 -0.17
C LEU A 134 -44.48 -4.60 1.19
N ASN A 135 -45.05 -5.18 2.23
CA ASN A 135 -44.62 -5.25 3.64
C ASN A 135 -45.12 -4.14 4.57
N LEU A 136 -46.42 -4.21 4.83
CA LEU A 136 -47.01 -3.74 6.07
C LEU A 136 -46.92 -4.89 7.10
N GLU A 137 -45.88 -4.92 7.94
CA GLU A 137 -45.87 -5.71 9.19
C GLU A 137 -44.61 -5.38 10.03
N THR A 138 -44.68 -4.29 10.80
CA THR A 138 -44.22 -4.15 12.20
C THR A 138 -44.40 -2.68 12.63
N GLY A 139 -45.05 -2.47 13.76
CA GLY A 139 -45.57 -1.16 14.20
C GLY A 139 -44.55 -0.23 14.87
N GLU A 140 -43.49 0.17 14.17
CA GLU A 140 -42.74 1.39 14.46
C GLU A 140 -42.61 2.21 13.17
N ALA A 141 -43.30 3.35 13.09
CA ALA A 141 -43.18 4.26 11.96
C ALA A 141 -41.78 4.91 12.01
N ARG A 142 -40.81 4.37 11.25
CA ARG A 142 -39.57 5.08 10.94
C ARG A 142 -39.93 6.22 9.98
N ASP A 143 -39.60 7.45 10.39
CA ASP A 143 -39.71 8.63 9.54
C ASP A 143 -38.66 8.51 8.42
N CYS A 144 -39.05 7.92 7.28
CA CYS A 144 -38.18 7.83 6.11
C CYS A 144 -38.18 9.16 5.35
N PHE A 145 -37.01 9.77 5.19
CA PHE A 145 -36.81 11.02 4.46
C PHE A 145 -35.56 10.96 3.60
N MET A 146 -35.57 11.72 2.51
CA MET A 146 -34.38 11.93 1.68
C MET A 146 -33.72 13.27 2.06
N ILE A 147 -32.43 13.41 1.80
CA ILE A 147 -31.69 14.65 2.02
C ILE A 147 -31.26 15.19 0.66
N GLU A 148 -31.79 16.33 0.29
CA GLU A 148 -31.40 17.09 -0.89
C GLU A 148 -30.18 17.96 -0.53
N LEU A 149 -29.06 17.74 -1.22
CA LEU A 149 -27.84 18.53 -1.06
C LEU A 149 -27.70 19.51 -2.22
N ASP A 150 -27.50 20.79 -1.89
CA ASP A 150 -27.27 21.87 -2.84
C ASP A 150 -25.76 22.05 -3.05
N PHE A 151 -25.22 21.39 -4.08
CA PHE A 151 -23.81 21.39 -4.43
C PHE A 151 -23.55 22.24 -5.68
N PRO A 152 -22.36 22.87 -5.80
CA PRO A 152 -22.03 23.65 -6.98
C PRO A 152 -21.96 22.78 -8.23
N VAL A 153 -22.53 23.27 -9.33
CA VAL A 153 -22.38 22.64 -10.65
C VAL A 153 -20.97 22.89 -11.16
N ILE A 154 -20.23 21.84 -11.52
CA ILE A 154 -18.96 21.97 -12.23
C ILE A 154 -19.29 22.25 -13.71
N PRO A 155 -18.92 23.41 -14.28
CA PRO A 155 -19.18 23.71 -15.67
C PRO A 155 -18.40 22.74 -16.58
N LEU A 156 -19.04 22.35 -17.69
CA LEU A 156 -18.36 21.65 -18.77
C LEU A 156 -17.98 22.64 -19.86
N THR A 157 -16.76 22.54 -20.36
CA THR A 157 -16.27 23.30 -21.52
C THR A 157 -16.11 22.37 -22.72
N GLU A 158 -16.24 22.94 -23.92
CA GLU A 158 -15.92 22.22 -25.16
C GLU A 158 -14.47 21.73 -25.12
N PHE A 159 -14.24 20.55 -25.65
CA PHE A 159 -12.91 19.95 -25.74
C PHE A 159 -12.55 19.75 -27.21
N ASP A 160 -11.39 20.27 -27.64
CA ASP A 160 -10.93 20.09 -29.01
C ASP A 160 -10.42 18.65 -29.20
N SER A 161 -11.21 17.85 -29.92
CA SER A 161 -10.86 16.47 -30.27
C SER A 161 -9.55 16.31 -31.07
N ALA A 162 -8.98 17.40 -31.61
CA ALA A 162 -7.69 17.40 -32.28
C ALA A 162 -6.49 17.31 -31.31
N GLU A 163 -6.67 17.57 -30.01
CA GLU A 163 -5.60 17.59 -29.00
C GLU A 163 -5.27 16.20 -28.42
N LEU A 164 -6.03 15.15 -28.76
CA LEU A 164 -5.86 13.80 -28.21
C LEU A 164 -5.84 12.74 -29.33
N PRO A 165 -4.99 11.70 -29.25
CA PRO A 165 -5.16 10.51 -30.07
C PRO A 165 -6.61 10.01 -29.92
N SER A 166 -7.30 9.74 -31.04
CA SER A 166 -8.74 9.43 -31.11
C SER A 166 -9.31 8.90 -29.78
N ILE A 167 -10.14 9.69 -29.09
CA ILE A 167 -10.76 9.30 -27.80
C ILE A 167 -11.44 7.91 -27.88
N SER A 168 -11.91 7.53 -29.07
CA SER A 168 -12.42 6.19 -29.33
C SER A 168 -11.37 5.12 -29.05
N LYS A 169 -10.10 5.33 -29.42
CA LYS A 169 -8.97 4.43 -29.08
C LYS A 169 -8.76 4.32 -27.57
N VAL A 170 -8.76 5.44 -26.84
CA VAL A 170 -8.67 5.46 -25.37
C VAL A 170 -9.78 4.58 -24.77
N LEU A 171 -11.00 4.70 -25.31
CA LEU A 171 -12.17 3.94 -24.88
C LEU A 171 -12.32 2.60 -25.61
N ASN A 172 -11.22 2.04 -26.13
CA ASN A 172 -11.16 0.72 -26.76
C ASN A 172 -12.18 0.50 -27.90
N GLY A 173 -12.34 1.52 -28.75
CA GLY A 173 -13.25 1.55 -29.90
C GLY A 173 -14.70 1.93 -29.55
N ALA A 174 -15.01 2.32 -28.32
CA ALA A 174 -16.36 2.74 -27.96
C ALA A 174 -16.81 3.95 -28.79
N SER A 175 -18.08 3.92 -29.21
CA SER A 175 -18.72 5.05 -29.87
C SER A 175 -18.99 6.15 -28.86
N VAL A 176 -18.56 7.38 -29.19
CA VAL A 176 -18.74 8.57 -28.34
C VAL A 176 -19.87 9.41 -28.91
N ILE A 177 -20.81 9.83 -28.06
CA ILE A 177 -21.91 10.74 -28.40
C ILE A 177 -21.50 12.19 -28.21
N ASP A 178 -20.88 12.50 -27.08
CA ASP A 178 -20.46 13.85 -26.71
C ASP A 178 -19.14 13.77 -25.93
N LEU A 179 -18.30 14.80 -26.08
CA LEU A 179 -16.99 14.90 -25.44
C LEU A 179 -16.78 16.33 -24.97
N LYS A 180 -16.59 16.48 -23.66
CA LYS A 180 -16.34 17.75 -22.99
C LYS A 180 -15.21 17.62 -22.00
N LYS A 181 -14.87 18.72 -21.34
CA LYS A 181 -13.89 18.79 -20.27
C LYS A 181 -14.49 19.50 -19.06
N THR A 182 -14.15 19.07 -17.85
CA THR A 182 -14.55 19.78 -16.63
C THR A 182 -13.73 21.07 -16.49
N ALA A 183 -14.38 22.18 -16.13
CA ALA A 183 -13.70 23.48 -16.05
C ALA A 183 -12.71 23.59 -14.86
N THR A 184 -12.91 22.77 -13.82
CA THR A 184 -12.11 22.84 -12.59
C THR A 184 -10.86 21.98 -12.68
N ASP A 185 -11.02 20.68 -12.87
CA ASP A 185 -9.92 19.70 -12.81
C ASP A 185 -9.41 19.30 -14.20
N GLY A 186 -10.13 19.70 -15.25
CA GLY A 186 -9.76 19.38 -16.62
C GLY A 186 -10.01 17.92 -17.03
N ASP A 187 -10.78 17.18 -16.24
CA ASP A 187 -11.16 15.78 -16.54
C ASP A 187 -11.95 15.72 -17.85
N LEU A 188 -11.70 14.71 -18.67
CA LEU A 188 -12.54 14.46 -19.83
C LEU A 188 -13.91 13.95 -19.39
N PHE A 189 -14.97 14.46 -20.00
CA PHE A 189 -16.35 14.06 -19.76
C PHE A 189 -16.96 13.53 -21.05
N VAL A 190 -17.23 12.23 -21.10
CA VAL A 190 -17.61 11.50 -22.31
C VAL A 190 -19.00 10.89 -22.16
N VAL A 191 -19.89 11.18 -23.10
CA VAL A 191 -21.21 10.57 -23.16
C VAL A 191 -21.17 9.38 -24.12
N LEU A 192 -21.60 8.21 -23.63
CA LEU A 192 -21.69 6.96 -24.38
C LEU A 192 -23.17 6.60 -24.69
N PRO A 193 -23.43 5.73 -25.68
CA PRO A 193 -24.79 5.42 -26.14
C PRO A 193 -25.74 4.82 -25.10
N SER A 194 -25.22 4.15 -24.07
CA SER A 194 -26.04 3.61 -23.01
C SER A 194 -25.21 3.30 -21.76
N GLY A 195 -25.90 3.22 -20.62
CA GLY A 195 -25.33 2.80 -19.34
C GLY A 195 -24.81 1.36 -19.38
N LYS A 196 -25.32 0.50 -20.27
CA LYS A 196 -24.73 -0.83 -20.51
C LYS A 196 -23.33 -0.72 -21.09
N VAL A 197 -23.14 0.14 -22.10
CA VAL A 197 -21.81 0.39 -22.68
C VAL A 197 -20.87 0.97 -21.64
N VAL A 198 -21.33 1.88 -20.78
CA VAL A 198 -20.55 2.41 -19.65
C VAL A 198 -20.12 1.29 -18.69
N ALA A 199 -21.07 0.43 -18.26
CA ALA A 199 -20.80 -0.66 -17.33
C ALA A 199 -19.81 -1.70 -17.90
N ASP A 200 -19.88 -1.97 -19.20
CA ASP A 200 -19.05 -2.97 -19.89
C ASP A 200 -17.70 -2.41 -20.37
N LEU A 201 -17.50 -1.08 -20.33
CA LEU A 201 -16.31 -0.42 -20.89
C LEU A 201 -15.01 -0.86 -20.21
N GLN A 202 -13.99 -1.15 -21.03
CA GLN A 202 -12.62 -1.44 -20.61
C GLN A 202 -11.67 -0.57 -21.46
N PRO A 203 -11.26 0.60 -20.95
CA PRO A 203 -10.40 1.52 -21.69
C PRO A 203 -8.93 1.06 -21.73
N GLN A 204 -8.16 1.64 -22.64
CA GLN A 204 -6.72 1.40 -22.80
C GLN A 204 -5.94 2.20 -21.75
N SER A 205 -5.33 1.53 -20.76
CA SER A 205 -4.65 2.14 -19.60
C SER A 205 -3.58 3.16 -20.00
N ASP A 206 -2.74 2.80 -20.97
CA ASP A 206 -1.59 3.62 -21.41
C ASP A 206 -2.01 4.88 -22.18
N ASP A 207 -3.24 4.87 -22.71
CA ASP A 207 -3.81 6.03 -23.40
C ASP A 207 -4.63 6.92 -22.46
N ILE A 208 -5.18 6.37 -21.36
CA ILE A 208 -5.78 7.19 -20.28
C ILE A 208 -4.73 8.10 -19.65
N GLN A 209 -3.49 7.61 -19.48
CA GLN A 209 -2.40 8.42 -18.94
C GLN A 209 -2.14 9.70 -19.74
N LYS A 210 -2.46 9.73 -21.03
CA LYS A 210 -2.27 10.90 -21.89
C LYS A 210 -3.45 11.88 -21.85
N CYS A 211 -4.50 11.56 -21.09
CA CYS A 211 -5.69 12.41 -20.99
C CYS A 211 -5.46 13.57 -20.02
N PRO A 212 -6.01 14.76 -20.29
CA PRO A 212 -5.91 15.89 -19.38
C PRO A 212 -6.72 15.67 -18.11
N GLY A 213 -6.31 16.39 -17.06
CA GLY A 213 -6.95 16.33 -15.75
C GLY A 213 -6.61 15.04 -15.00
N ARG A 214 -7.51 14.60 -14.13
CA ARG A 214 -7.32 13.42 -13.30
C ARG A 214 -7.69 12.12 -14.03
N GLY A 215 -8.44 12.21 -15.13
CA GLY A 215 -8.90 11.02 -15.86
C GLY A 215 -10.09 11.27 -16.79
N VAL A 216 -10.84 10.20 -17.06
CA VAL A 216 -11.95 10.18 -18.02
C VAL A 216 -13.26 9.76 -17.36
N ILE A 217 -14.17 10.71 -17.18
CA ILE A 217 -15.55 10.49 -16.76
C ILE A 217 -16.34 9.99 -17.98
N VAL A 218 -16.98 8.84 -17.88
CA VAL A 218 -17.91 8.32 -18.88
C VAL A 218 -19.32 8.25 -18.30
N THR A 219 -20.34 8.58 -19.09
CA THR A 219 -21.74 8.50 -18.67
C THR A 219 -22.65 8.06 -19.81
N GLY A 220 -23.81 7.49 -19.50
CA GLY A 220 -24.80 7.07 -20.50
C GLY A 220 -26.15 6.76 -19.87
N LEU A 221 -27.22 6.84 -20.66
CA LEU A 221 -28.59 6.61 -20.17
C LEU A 221 -28.75 5.22 -19.57
N ALA A 222 -29.30 5.14 -18.36
CA ALA A 222 -29.50 3.87 -17.69
C ALA A 222 -30.54 3.01 -18.44
N PRO A 223 -30.45 1.67 -18.37
CA PRO A 223 -31.46 0.80 -18.97
C PRO A 223 -32.86 1.09 -18.44
N SER A 224 -33.87 1.06 -19.31
CA SER A 224 -35.26 1.26 -18.92
C SER A 224 -35.69 0.26 -17.86
N GLY A 225 -36.35 0.73 -16.80
CA GLY A 225 -36.80 -0.10 -15.68
C GLY A 225 -35.75 -0.37 -14.60
N SER A 226 -34.54 0.22 -14.72
CA SER A 226 -33.51 0.14 -13.67
C SER A 226 -33.79 1.01 -12.45
N GLY A 227 -34.70 2.00 -12.57
CA GLY A 227 -34.95 3.00 -11.53
C GLY A 227 -33.94 4.14 -11.49
N PHE A 228 -32.96 4.16 -12.40
CA PHE A 228 -31.96 5.23 -12.52
C PHE A 228 -32.12 5.95 -13.86
N ASP A 229 -31.66 7.20 -13.93
CA ASP A 229 -31.68 7.99 -15.17
C ASP A 229 -30.42 7.78 -16.02
N PHE A 230 -29.26 7.62 -15.39
CA PHE A 230 -27.97 7.42 -16.06
C PHE A 230 -27.02 6.55 -15.23
N VAL A 231 -26.00 6.02 -15.90
CA VAL A 231 -24.87 5.28 -15.30
C VAL A 231 -23.61 6.03 -15.66
N SER A 232 -22.72 6.22 -14.68
CA SER A 232 -21.42 6.85 -14.89
C SER A 232 -20.28 6.04 -14.29
N ARG A 233 -19.09 6.17 -14.90
CA ARG A 233 -17.79 5.70 -14.38
C ARG A 233 -16.76 6.80 -14.61
N PHE A 234 -15.64 6.73 -13.93
CA PHE A 234 -14.51 7.63 -14.06
C PHE A 234 -13.22 6.82 -13.98
N PHE A 235 -12.43 6.85 -15.05
CA PHE A 235 -11.21 6.06 -15.20
C PHE A 235 -9.99 6.92 -14.97
N VAL A 236 -9.03 6.41 -14.21
CA VAL A 236 -7.82 7.15 -13.86
C VAL A 236 -6.58 6.57 -14.54
N PRO A 237 -5.55 7.40 -14.82
CA PRO A 237 -4.25 6.94 -15.25
C PRO A 237 -3.67 5.88 -14.32
N LYS A 238 -3.00 4.90 -14.91
CA LYS A 238 -2.12 3.98 -14.18
C LYS A 238 -0.69 4.47 -14.25
N MET A 239 -0.03 4.50 -13.12
CA MET A 239 1.38 4.85 -13.01
C MET A 239 2.24 3.59 -13.12
N GLY A 240 3.12 3.56 -14.10
CA GLY A 240 4.10 2.49 -14.27
C GLY A 240 5.21 2.56 -13.21
N ILE A 241 5.51 1.43 -12.60
CA ILE A 241 6.57 1.27 -11.59
C ILE A 241 7.47 0.13 -12.04
N LYS A 242 8.78 0.32 -11.93
CA LYS A 242 9.77 -0.72 -12.23
C LYS A 242 10.50 -1.11 -10.97
N GLU A 243 10.61 -2.40 -10.69
CA GLU A 243 11.50 -2.90 -9.65
C GLU A 243 12.84 -3.26 -10.28
N VAL A 244 13.91 -2.70 -9.72
CA VAL A 244 15.26 -2.82 -10.27
C VAL A 244 16.21 -3.23 -9.16
N ASP A 245 16.90 -4.34 -9.37
CA ASP A 245 18.00 -4.78 -8.53
C ASP A 245 19.28 -4.03 -8.89
N ALA A 246 19.77 -3.19 -7.98
CA ALA A 246 20.99 -2.41 -8.13
C ALA A 246 22.22 -3.11 -7.55
N PHE A 247 23.40 -2.83 -8.09
CA PHE A 247 24.70 -3.43 -7.71
C PHE A 247 24.81 -4.94 -7.96
N THR A 248 24.12 -5.42 -8.98
CA THR A 248 24.14 -6.82 -9.43
C THR A 248 23.98 -6.92 -10.96
N ASP A 249 24.38 -8.05 -11.53
CA ASP A 249 24.08 -8.45 -12.91
C ASP A 249 23.11 -9.65 -12.99
N SER A 250 22.62 -10.10 -11.86
CA SER A 250 21.69 -11.21 -11.72
C SER A 250 20.49 -10.76 -10.89
N ALA A 251 19.28 -11.11 -11.33
CA ALA A 251 18.07 -10.91 -10.54
C ALA A 251 18.16 -11.60 -9.17
N PHE A 252 17.42 -11.08 -8.19
CA PHE A 252 17.33 -11.59 -6.81
C PHE A 252 18.65 -11.45 -6.01
N LYS A 253 19.53 -10.56 -6.46
CA LYS A 253 20.78 -10.16 -5.80
C LYS A 253 20.86 -8.64 -5.77
N GLY A 254 21.90 -8.08 -5.18
CA GLY A 254 22.02 -6.64 -5.07
C GLY A 254 20.96 -6.05 -4.14
N ASN A 255 20.58 -4.80 -4.38
CA ASN A 255 19.57 -4.09 -3.59
C ASN A 255 18.39 -3.65 -4.45
N PRO A 256 17.17 -4.16 -4.20
CA PRO A 256 15.99 -3.79 -4.96
C PRO A 256 15.56 -2.34 -4.68
N ALA A 257 15.10 -1.66 -5.72
CA ALA A 257 14.42 -0.38 -5.60
C ALA A 257 13.25 -0.30 -6.58
N ALA A 258 12.14 0.26 -6.12
CA ALA A 258 11.00 0.61 -6.96
C ALA A 258 11.26 1.99 -7.56
N VAL A 259 11.09 2.12 -8.88
CA VAL A 259 11.32 3.34 -9.64
C VAL A 259 10.00 3.79 -10.24
N CYS A 260 9.52 4.94 -9.77
CA CYS A 260 8.25 5.55 -10.17
C CYS A 260 8.53 6.81 -11.00
N LEU A 261 8.12 6.84 -12.26
CA LEU A 261 8.15 8.06 -13.06
C LEU A 261 6.82 8.79 -12.92
N LEU A 262 6.87 9.98 -12.32
CA LEU A 262 5.74 10.86 -12.09
C LEU A 262 5.68 11.95 -13.16
N GLU A 263 4.48 12.36 -13.53
CA GLU A 263 4.26 13.52 -14.40
C GLU A 263 4.37 14.84 -13.62
N ASP A 264 3.80 14.86 -12.41
CA ASP A 264 3.77 16.02 -11.52
C ASP A 264 4.19 15.64 -10.09
N GLU A 265 4.49 16.67 -9.28
CA GLU A 265 4.70 16.48 -7.85
C GLU A 265 3.48 15.86 -7.17
N ARG A 266 3.74 14.95 -6.24
CA ARG A 266 2.75 14.31 -5.37
C ARG A 266 3.03 14.69 -3.92
N GLU A 267 1.99 14.68 -3.11
CA GLU A 267 2.09 14.96 -1.68
C GLU A 267 2.96 13.91 -0.97
N ASP A 268 3.74 14.35 0.02
CA ASP A 268 4.71 13.51 0.75
C ASP A 268 4.06 12.27 1.36
N GLN A 269 2.83 12.40 1.87
CA GLN A 269 2.09 11.29 2.47
C GLN A 269 1.73 10.20 1.44
N TRP A 270 1.42 10.59 0.20
CA TRP A 270 1.13 9.64 -0.87
C TRP A 270 2.40 8.89 -1.28
N LEU A 271 3.51 9.63 -1.46
CA LEU A 271 4.83 9.05 -1.73
C LEU A 271 5.26 8.07 -0.62
N GLN A 272 4.99 8.43 0.64
CA GLN A 272 5.27 7.56 1.78
C GLN A 272 4.38 6.30 1.79
N SER A 273 3.10 6.45 1.42
CA SER A 273 2.14 5.33 1.40
C SER A 273 2.49 4.32 0.30
N VAL A 274 2.85 4.78 -0.89
CA VAL A 274 3.30 3.91 -1.98
C VAL A 274 4.61 3.21 -1.58
N ALA A 275 5.55 3.91 -0.95
CA ALA A 275 6.79 3.29 -0.47
C ALA A 275 6.54 2.21 0.60
N ALA A 276 5.58 2.46 1.51
CA ALA A 276 5.16 1.48 2.51
C ALA A 276 4.46 0.26 1.88
N GLU A 277 3.69 0.45 0.81
CA GLU A 277 3.03 -0.63 0.06
C GLU A 277 4.03 -1.59 -0.57
N PHE A 278 5.10 -1.08 -1.20
CA PHE A 278 6.14 -1.91 -1.78
C PHE A 278 6.98 -2.63 -0.72
N ASN A 279 7.17 -2.01 0.46
CA ASN A 279 7.87 -2.61 1.60
C ASN A 279 9.28 -3.18 1.26
N ILE A 280 9.96 -2.54 0.31
CA ILE A 280 11.36 -2.79 -0.06
C ILE A 280 12.25 -1.71 0.54
N SER A 281 13.57 -1.81 0.36
CA SER A 281 14.55 -0.86 0.92
C SER A 281 14.15 0.58 0.61
N GLU A 282 13.98 0.91 -0.68
CA GLU A 282 13.59 2.24 -1.12
C GLU A 282 12.70 2.22 -2.37
N THR A 283 11.71 3.12 -2.35
CA THR A 283 10.98 3.56 -3.54
C THR A 283 11.49 4.95 -3.94
N CYS A 284 11.84 5.14 -5.20
CA CYS A 284 12.30 6.40 -5.74
C CYS A 284 11.35 6.98 -6.77
N TYR A 285 11.19 8.30 -6.71
CA TYR A 285 10.24 9.05 -7.52
C TYR A 285 10.97 10.03 -8.41
N LEU A 286 10.73 9.94 -9.71
CA LEU A 286 11.34 10.76 -10.75
C LEU A 286 10.32 11.71 -11.34
N ILE A 287 10.63 13.01 -11.42
CA ILE A 287 9.85 13.98 -12.18
C ILE A 287 10.79 14.64 -13.18
N ARG A 288 10.43 14.63 -14.47
CA ARG A 288 11.23 15.28 -15.51
C ARG A 288 11.14 16.79 -15.35
N THR A 289 12.28 17.49 -15.35
CA THR A 289 12.25 18.95 -15.26
C THR A 289 11.77 19.57 -16.58
N THR A 290 10.84 20.51 -16.51
CA THR A 290 10.38 21.31 -17.66
C THR A 290 11.21 22.58 -17.79
N ASP A 291 12.49 22.47 -18.16
CA ASP A 291 13.33 23.66 -18.39
C ASP A 291 13.31 24.02 -19.90
N PRO A 292 12.96 25.24 -20.32
CA PRO A 292 12.82 25.61 -21.74
C PRO A 292 14.08 25.40 -22.59
N ASP A 293 15.26 25.42 -21.97
CA ASP A 293 16.55 25.21 -22.64
C ASP A 293 16.96 23.72 -22.76
N SER A 294 16.17 22.79 -22.20
CA SER A 294 16.44 21.34 -22.14
C SER A 294 16.07 20.54 -23.40
N GLU A 295 15.61 21.22 -24.46
CA GLU A 295 15.25 20.57 -25.73
C GLU A 295 16.37 20.61 -26.79
N THR A 296 17.52 21.20 -26.46
CA THR A 296 18.69 21.06 -27.35
C THR A 296 19.26 19.66 -27.26
N ARG A 297 19.66 19.10 -28.41
CA ARG A 297 20.17 17.71 -28.56
C ARG A 297 21.41 17.41 -27.70
N ASP A 298 22.09 18.47 -27.22
CA ASP A 298 23.31 18.42 -26.41
C ASP A 298 23.09 18.75 -24.92
N SER A 299 21.84 19.03 -24.50
CA SER A 299 21.54 19.31 -23.09
C SER A 299 21.50 18.02 -22.26
N VAL A 300 22.00 18.09 -21.03
CA VAL A 300 21.99 16.97 -20.08
C VAL A 300 20.57 16.86 -19.49
N PRO A 301 19.86 15.73 -19.67
CA PRO A 301 18.54 15.55 -19.10
C PRO A 301 18.56 15.66 -17.57
N ARG A 302 17.57 16.36 -17.03
CA ARG A 302 17.41 16.64 -15.61
C ARG A 302 16.09 16.09 -15.07
N PHE A 303 16.17 15.53 -13.86
CA PHE A 303 15.02 14.99 -13.14
C PHE A 303 15.09 15.39 -11.67
N HIS A 304 13.97 15.76 -11.07
CA HIS A 304 13.83 15.71 -9.62
C HIS A 304 13.81 14.25 -9.19
N LEU A 305 14.55 13.92 -8.13
CA LEU A 305 14.63 12.57 -7.58
C LEU A 305 14.49 12.63 -6.05
N ARG A 306 13.52 11.88 -5.55
CA ARG A 306 13.26 11.68 -4.11
C ARG A 306 13.28 10.19 -3.78
N TRP A 307 13.60 9.84 -2.54
CA TRP A 307 13.68 8.44 -2.08
C TRP A 307 12.96 8.27 -0.76
N PHE A 308 12.12 7.25 -0.69
CA PHE A 308 11.34 6.93 0.50
C PHE A 308 11.62 5.48 0.88
N THR A 309 11.99 5.27 2.14
CA THR A 309 11.89 3.98 2.80
C THR A 309 10.41 3.70 3.14
N PRO A 310 10.05 2.53 3.64
CA PRO A 310 8.67 2.26 4.07
C PRO A 310 8.15 3.19 5.18
N VAL A 311 9.03 3.91 5.88
CA VAL A 311 8.65 4.74 7.04
C VAL A 311 9.04 6.22 6.95
N ALA A 312 9.99 6.59 6.08
CA ALA A 312 10.47 7.97 5.96
C ALA A 312 11.15 8.28 4.62
N GLU A 313 11.14 9.55 4.22
CA GLU A 313 12.02 10.09 3.16
C GLU A 313 13.49 10.14 3.62
N VAL A 314 14.41 9.74 2.74
CA VAL A 314 15.86 9.82 2.96
C VAL A 314 16.51 10.85 2.03
N LYS A 315 17.53 11.55 2.53
CA LYS A 315 18.19 12.65 1.79
C LYS A 315 19.12 12.16 0.68
N LEU A 316 19.58 10.92 0.73
CA LEU A 316 20.55 10.35 -0.19
C LEU A 316 20.42 8.82 -0.23
N CYS A 317 20.19 8.24 -1.40
CA CYS A 317 20.18 6.79 -1.57
C CYS A 317 20.97 6.36 -2.81
N GLY A 318 22.02 5.56 -2.61
CA GLY A 318 22.92 5.13 -3.69
C GLY A 318 22.29 4.13 -4.67
N HIS A 319 21.71 3.05 -4.15
CA HIS A 319 21.20 1.96 -4.99
C HIS A 319 19.93 2.39 -5.74
N ALA A 320 19.03 3.13 -5.12
CA ALA A 320 17.82 3.62 -5.78
C ALA A 320 18.12 4.72 -6.82
N THR A 321 19.22 5.48 -6.67
CA THR A 321 19.74 6.36 -7.73
C THR A 321 20.29 5.56 -8.91
N LEU A 322 20.99 4.45 -8.64
CA LEU A 322 21.48 3.53 -9.68
C LEU A 322 20.31 2.93 -10.46
N ALA A 323 19.28 2.47 -9.73
CA ALA A 323 18.05 1.92 -10.29
C ALA A 323 17.31 2.94 -11.16
N ALA A 324 17.14 4.18 -10.68
CA ALA A 324 16.56 5.27 -11.45
C ALA A 324 17.33 5.54 -12.76
N ALA A 325 18.66 5.60 -12.69
CA ALA A 325 19.50 5.78 -13.86
C ALA A 325 19.39 4.59 -14.83
N HIS A 326 19.39 3.36 -14.33
CA HIS A 326 19.19 2.15 -15.15
C HIS A 326 17.86 2.20 -15.89
N TYR A 327 16.76 2.52 -15.19
CA TYR A 327 15.45 2.68 -15.78
C TYR A 327 15.44 3.74 -16.89
N LEU A 328 15.97 4.95 -16.63
CA LEU A 328 16.00 6.03 -17.63
C LEU A 328 16.86 5.70 -18.85
N PHE A 329 17.99 5.02 -18.64
CA PHE A 329 18.88 4.59 -19.72
C PHE A 329 18.30 3.43 -20.55
N THR A 330 17.53 2.52 -19.96
CA THR A 330 17.01 1.34 -20.65
C THR A 330 15.62 1.55 -21.26
N SER A 331 14.81 2.46 -20.70
CA SER A 331 13.45 2.78 -21.17
C SER A 331 13.41 3.56 -22.50
N GLY A 332 14.55 4.09 -22.96
CA GLY A 332 14.59 4.96 -24.15
C GLY A 332 14.08 6.39 -23.89
N LEU A 333 13.73 6.73 -22.64
CA LEU A 333 13.33 8.09 -22.25
C LEU A 333 14.50 9.09 -22.30
N VAL A 334 15.73 8.59 -22.23
CA VAL A 334 16.96 9.39 -22.31
C VAL A 334 17.90 8.83 -23.36
N ASN A 335 18.25 9.67 -24.34
CA ASN A 335 19.27 9.37 -25.37
C ASN A 335 20.67 9.90 -25.03
N ALA A 336 20.85 10.50 -23.85
CA ALA A 336 22.14 11.02 -23.37
C ALA A 336 22.94 9.97 -22.60
N ASN A 337 24.26 10.14 -22.54
CA ASN A 337 25.15 9.29 -21.74
C ASN A 337 25.29 9.75 -20.27
N LYS A 338 24.69 10.89 -19.93
CA LYS A 338 24.73 11.52 -18.61
C LYS A 338 23.32 11.98 -18.23
N ILE A 339 22.95 11.78 -16.97
CA ILE A 339 21.72 12.29 -16.35
C ILE A 339 22.10 13.10 -15.11
N GLU A 340 21.39 14.19 -14.86
CA GLU A 340 21.48 14.98 -13.63
C GLU A 340 20.21 14.81 -12.79
N PHE A 341 20.38 14.47 -11.51
CA PHE A 341 19.29 14.36 -10.55
C PHE A 341 19.33 15.52 -9.57
N LEU A 342 18.23 16.25 -9.46
CA LEU A 342 18.01 17.31 -8.47
C LEU A 342 17.42 16.69 -7.22
N THR A 343 18.17 16.75 -6.11
CA THR A 343 17.86 16.01 -4.88
C THR A 343 18.02 16.92 -3.66
N LEU A 344 17.52 16.50 -2.49
CA LEU A 344 17.74 17.24 -1.23
C LEU A 344 19.23 17.35 -0.85
N SER A 345 20.08 16.47 -1.37
CA SER A 345 21.53 16.50 -1.18
C SER A 345 22.27 17.26 -2.29
N GLY A 346 21.55 18.03 -3.11
CA GLY A 346 22.09 18.74 -4.27
C GLY A 346 22.06 17.91 -5.54
N VAL A 347 22.87 18.30 -6.53
CA VAL A 347 22.87 17.66 -7.85
C VAL A 347 23.74 16.39 -7.83
N LEU A 348 23.12 15.26 -8.14
CA LEU A 348 23.81 13.99 -8.40
C LEU A 348 23.92 13.75 -9.90
N THR A 349 24.92 12.99 -10.31
CA THR A 349 25.14 12.65 -11.72
C THR A 349 25.25 11.14 -11.87
N ALA A 350 24.55 10.60 -12.89
CA ALA A 350 24.74 9.25 -13.37
C ALA A 350 25.28 9.26 -14.80
N LYS A 351 26.24 8.38 -15.10
CA LYS A 351 26.82 8.22 -16.45
C LYS A 351 26.88 6.75 -16.82
N ARG A 352 26.69 6.44 -18.11
CA ARG A 352 27.11 5.15 -18.64
C ARG A 352 28.64 5.12 -18.64
N ALA A 353 29.24 4.13 -17.97
CA ALA A 353 30.67 3.91 -18.06
C ALA A 353 31.01 3.42 -19.49
N PRO A 354 32.19 3.79 -20.04
CA PRO A 354 32.61 3.30 -21.36
C PRO A 354 32.67 1.78 -21.38
N GLU A 355 32.08 1.15 -22.40
CA GLU A 355 32.26 -0.28 -22.65
C GLU A 355 33.74 -0.55 -22.91
N THR A 356 34.32 -1.47 -22.15
CA THR A 356 35.65 -2.05 -22.43
C THR A 356 35.47 -3.56 -22.57
N GLU A 357 36.45 -4.27 -23.15
CA GLU A 357 36.39 -5.75 -23.29
C GLU A 357 36.17 -6.51 -21.95
N GLN A 358 36.24 -5.80 -20.82
CA GLN A 358 36.10 -6.32 -19.45
C GLN A 358 34.95 -5.65 -18.65
N MET A 359 34.28 -4.62 -19.18
CA MET A 359 33.17 -3.91 -18.51
C MET A 359 31.97 -3.76 -19.45
N ASP A 360 30.99 -4.64 -19.28
CA ASP A 360 29.63 -4.45 -19.83
C ASP A 360 28.83 -3.45 -18.97
N SER A 361 28.12 -2.52 -19.63
CA SER A 361 27.01 -1.67 -19.15
C SER A 361 26.99 -1.21 -17.67
N PHE A 362 28.13 -0.78 -17.11
CA PHE A 362 28.14 -0.17 -15.77
C PHE A 362 27.54 1.24 -15.79
N ILE A 363 26.88 1.60 -14.69
CA ILE A 363 26.46 2.98 -14.42
C ILE A 363 27.37 3.53 -13.32
N GLU A 364 27.99 4.67 -13.58
CA GLU A 364 28.81 5.43 -12.64
C GLU A 364 27.97 6.53 -11.99
N LEU A 365 27.94 6.54 -10.66
CA LEU A 365 27.36 7.58 -9.83
C LEU A 365 28.46 8.41 -9.18
N ASP A 366 28.31 9.72 -9.16
CA ASP A 366 29.25 10.64 -8.52
C ASP A 366 28.65 11.12 -7.18
N PHE A 367 29.27 10.76 -6.05
CA PHE A 367 28.81 11.09 -4.69
C PHE A 367 29.87 11.83 -3.86
N PRO A 368 29.48 12.61 -2.83
CA PRO A 368 30.43 13.26 -1.93
C PRO A 368 31.10 12.23 -1.00
N VAL A 369 32.36 12.45 -0.65
CA VAL A 369 33.01 11.70 0.44
C VAL A 369 32.28 12.00 1.76
N VAL A 370 32.04 10.97 2.56
CA VAL A 370 31.45 11.10 3.90
C VAL A 370 32.57 11.07 4.95
N PRO A 371 32.80 12.17 5.69
CA PRO A 371 33.81 12.20 6.75
C PRO A 371 33.48 11.28 7.93
N LEU A 372 34.54 10.83 8.61
CA LEU A 372 34.46 10.04 9.84
C LEU A 372 34.98 10.86 11.03
N THR A 373 34.29 10.77 12.15
CA THR A 373 34.66 11.34 13.45
C THR A 373 35.01 10.26 14.47
N GLU A 374 35.77 10.63 15.49
CA GLU A 374 36.09 9.75 16.60
C GLU A 374 34.88 9.54 17.51
N VAL A 375 34.74 8.31 18.02
CA VAL A 375 33.69 7.92 18.98
C VAL A 375 34.35 7.54 20.30
N ASP A 376 33.64 7.69 21.41
CA ASP A 376 34.15 7.26 22.71
C ASP A 376 34.35 5.73 22.73
N SER A 377 35.58 5.31 23.00
CA SER A 377 35.96 3.90 23.20
C SER A 377 35.15 3.19 24.29
N SER A 378 34.50 3.93 25.20
CA SER A 378 33.60 3.37 26.22
C SER A 378 32.38 2.66 25.63
N GLU A 379 32.02 2.93 24.36
CA GLU A 379 30.89 2.31 23.65
C GLU A 379 31.22 0.92 23.07
N ILE A 380 32.51 0.59 22.91
CA ILE A 380 32.97 -0.66 22.29
C ILE A 380 32.34 -1.92 22.93
N PRO A 381 32.23 -2.06 24.27
CA PRO A 381 31.62 -3.25 24.87
C PRO A 381 30.14 -3.43 24.48
N ALA A 382 29.37 -2.35 24.40
CA ALA A 382 27.96 -2.40 24.01
C ALA A 382 27.81 -2.78 22.53
N ILE A 383 28.63 -2.19 21.66
CA ILE A 383 28.64 -2.49 20.22
C ILE A 383 29.11 -3.94 19.98
N SER A 384 30.17 -4.39 20.66
CA SER A 384 30.64 -5.77 20.57
C SER A 384 29.54 -6.76 20.98
N LYS A 385 28.79 -6.47 22.06
CA LYS A 385 27.63 -7.28 22.46
C LYS A 385 26.56 -7.30 21.37
N ALA A 386 26.22 -6.15 20.78
CA ALA A 386 25.25 -6.07 19.68
C ALA A 386 25.71 -6.87 18.44
N LEU A 387 27.02 -6.94 18.21
CA LEU A 387 27.66 -7.75 17.17
C LEU A 387 28.02 -9.16 17.67
N ASN A 388 27.31 -9.68 18.67
CA ASN A 388 27.43 -11.04 19.21
C ASN A 388 28.86 -11.42 19.64
N GLY A 389 29.55 -10.50 20.31
CA GLY A 389 30.90 -10.67 20.83
C GLY A 389 32.02 -10.47 19.81
N ALA A 390 31.73 -9.91 18.63
CA ALA A 390 32.76 -9.61 17.63
C ALA A 390 33.83 -8.65 18.17
N SER A 391 35.10 -8.92 17.82
CA SER A 391 36.23 -8.08 18.21
C SER A 391 36.30 -6.82 17.34
N VAL A 392 36.00 -5.67 17.94
CA VAL A 392 36.08 -4.34 17.32
C VAL A 392 37.55 -3.87 17.31
N ILE A 393 38.06 -3.54 16.13
CA ILE A 393 39.43 -3.08 15.88
C ILE A 393 39.50 -1.55 15.84
N ASP A 394 38.49 -0.92 15.25
CA ASP A 394 38.37 0.53 15.13
C ASP A 394 36.88 0.90 15.18
N LEU A 395 36.59 2.05 15.79
CA LEU A 395 35.24 2.57 15.95
C LEU A 395 35.24 4.05 15.60
N LYS A 396 34.39 4.44 14.65
CA LYS A 396 34.17 5.81 14.20
C LYS A 396 32.67 6.07 14.05
N GLU A 397 32.32 7.29 13.70
CA GLU A 397 30.96 7.68 13.32
C GLU A 397 30.99 8.52 12.04
N THR A 398 29.97 8.40 11.20
CA THR A 398 29.82 9.26 10.01
C THR A 398 29.22 10.61 10.37
N THR A 399 29.73 11.70 9.79
CA THR A 399 29.23 13.06 10.13
C THR A 399 27.88 13.43 9.51
N THR A 400 27.37 12.68 8.53
CA THR A 400 26.14 13.04 7.81
C THR A 400 24.89 12.45 8.45
N ASP A 401 24.94 11.16 8.80
CA ASP A 401 23.77 10.40 9.25
C ASP A 401 24.03 9.66 10.57
N GLU A 402 25.13 10.00 11.26
CA GLU A 402 25.47 9.44 12.58
C GLU A 402 25.48 7.90 12.61
N ASN A 403 25.94 7.27 11.51
CA ASN A 403 26.15 5.84 11.44
C ASN A 403 27.40 5.46 12.24
N LEU A 404 27.28 4.45 13.09
CA LEU A 404 28.45 3.82 13.70
C LEU A 404 29.24 3.06 12.64
N PHE A 405 30.54 3.32 12.55
CA PHE A 405 31.46 2.69 11.62
C PHE A 405 32.40 1.78 12.39
N VAL A 406 32.22 0.47 12.23
CA VAL A 406 32.86 -0.58 13.03
C VAL A 406 33.76 -1.43 12.17
N VAL A 407 35.06 -1.45 12.48
CA VAL A 407 36.03 -2.29 11.79
C VAL A 407 36.27 -3.56 12.59
N LEU A 408 36.10 -4.71 11.96
CA LEU A 408 36.36 -6.03 12.54
C LEU A 408 37.70 -6.59 12.08
N SER A 409 38.11 -7.70 12.71
CA SER A 409 39.40 -8.35 12.47
C SER A 409 39.62 -8.84 11.04
N SER A 410 38.56 -9.20 10.31
CA SER A 410 38.63 -9.65 8.92
C SER A 410 37.28 -9.53 8.22
N GLY A 411 37.29 -9.45 6.89
CA GLY A 411 36.09 -9.52 6.07
C GLY A 411 35.35 -10.86 6.19
N LYS A 412 36.05 -11.94 6.54
CA LYS A 412 35.40 -13.22 6.89
C LYS A 412 34.56 -13.08 8.16
N THR A 413 35.09 -12.41 9.19
CA THR A 413 34.34 -12.10 10.41
C THR A 413 33.09 -11.27 10.11
N VAL A 414 33.17 -10.35 9.16
CA VAL A 414 32.02 -9.54 8.70
C VAL A 414 30.97 -10.41 8.01
N ALA A 415 31.38 -11.23 7.04
CA ALA A 415 30.47 -12.10 6.29
C ALA A 415 29.76 -13.12 7.20
N ASP A 416 30.49 -13.73 8.13
CA ASP A 416 29.98 -14.76 9.03
C ASP A 416 29.19 -14.18 10.24
N LEU A 417 29.08 -12.85 10.35
CA LEU A 417 28.49 -12.18 11.52
C LEU A 417 27.00 -12.54 11.70
N GLN A 418 26.59 -12.75 12.95
CA GLN A 418 25.19 -12.94 13.33
C GLN A 418 24.82 -11.89 14.40
N PRO A 419 24.39 -10.69 14.00
CA PRO A 419 24.13 -9.60 14.94
C PRO A 419 22.86 -9.82 15.76
N GLN A 420 22.80 -9.19 16.93
CA GLN A 420 21.62 -9.08 17.77
C GLN A 420 20.84 -7.82 17.38
N ILE A 421 19.88 -7.96 16.46
CA ILE A 421 19.19 -6.80 15.83
C ILE A 421 18.53 -5.86 16.85
N ASP A 422 17.91 -6.40 17.90
CA ASP A 422 17.31 -5.56 18.95
C ASP A 422 18.34 -4.77 19.75
N GLU A 423 19.56 -5.30 19.91
CA GLU A 423 20.66 -4.57 20.53
C GLU A 423 21.20 -3.50 19.57
N ILE A 424 21.29 -3.79 18.27
CA ILE A 424 21.65 -2.79 17.24
C ILE A 424 20.67 -1.61 17.25
N ARG A 425 19.36 -1.87 17.40
CA ARG A 425 18.35 -0.81 17.51
C ARG A 425 18.60 0.12 18.71
N ARG A 426 19.25 -0.38 19.76
CA ARG A 426 19.59 0.37 20.99
C ARG A 426 21.00 0.98 20.96
N CYS A 427 21.82 0.70 19.94
CA CYS A 427 23.14 1.29 19.81
C CYS A 427 23.07 2.82 19.73
N PRO A 428 24.11 3.53 20.22
CA PRO A 428 24.24 4.98 20.08
C PRO A 428 24.30 5.42 18.60
N GLY A 429 24.13 6.72 18.34
CA GLY A 429 24.05 7.32 17.00
C GLY A 429 22.63 7.42 16.44
N GLY A 430 22.35 8.42 15.60
CA GLY A 430 21.07 8.58 14.90
C GLY A 430 20.88 7.60 13.73
N GLY A 431 21.96 7.03 13.20
CA GLY A 431 21.97 6.16 12.01
C GLY A 431 21.97 4.66 12.29
N GLY A 432 22.45 3.90 11.31
CA GLY A 432 22.70 2.46 11.37
C GLY A 432 24.14 2.10 11.78
N VAL A 433 24.48 0.82 11.65
CA VAL A 433 25.80 0.26 11.98
C VAL A 433 26.44 -0.29 10.72
N ILE A 434 27.50 0.37 10.24
CA ILE A 434 28.38 -0.07 9.16
C ILE A 434 29.43 -1.00 9.76
N VAL A 435 29.51 -2.22 9.27
CA VAL A 435 30.53 -3.19 9.71
C VAL A 435 31.43 -3.52 8.53
N THR A 436 32.76 -3.41 8.71
CA THR A 436 33.71 -3.67 7.62
C THR A 436 34.98 -4.38 8.08
N GLY A 437 35.67 -5.05 7.16
CA GLY A 437 36.91 -5.76 7.42
C GLY A 437 37.66 -6.07 6.13
N LEU A 438 38.98 -6.27 6.24
CA LEU A 438 39.84 -6.55 5.10
C LEU A 438 39.44 -7.88 4.45
N ALA A 439 39.24 -7.89 3.13
CA ALA A 439 38.81 -9.09 2.45
C ALA A 439 39.90 -10.19 2.51
N PRO A 440 39.52 -11.49 2.55
CA PRO A 440 40.49 -12.58 2.47
C PRO A 440 41.33 -12.51 1.19
N SER A 441 42.62 -12.83 1.27
CA SER A 441 43.49 -12.89 0.10
C SER A 441 42.95 -13.87 -0.94
N GLY A 442 42.93 -13.46 -2.21
CA GLY A 442 42.41 -14.27 -3.32
C GLY A 442 40.89 -14.23 -3.49
N SER A 443 40.16 -13.45 -2.67
CA SER A 443 38.71 -13.28 -2.84
C SER A 443 38.30 -12.44 -4.05
N GLY A 444 39.23 -11.67 -4.63
CA GLY A 444 38.94 -10.70 -5.69
C GLY A 444 38.41 -9.35 -5.18
N PHE A 445 38.18 -9.23 -3.87
CA PHE A 445 37.72 -8.01 -3.21
C PHE A 445 38.81 -7.40 -2.34
N ASP A 446 38.73 -6.10 -2.10
CA ASP A 446 39.64 -5.37 -1.22
C ASP A 446 39.14 -5.34 0.22
N PHE A 447 37.84 -5.12 0.41
CA PHE A 447 37.20 -5.14 1.71
C PHE A 447 35.77 -5.68 1.59
N ILE A 448 35.28 -6.20 2.72
CA ILE A 448 33.90 -6.68 2.87
C ILE A 448 33.17 -5.76 3.83
N SER A 449 31.91 -5.46 3.54
CA SER A 449 31.02 -4.65 4.38
C SER A 449 29.67 -5.32 4.62
N ARG A 450 28.97 -4.89 5.66
CA ARG A 450 27.53 -5.12 5.92
C ARG A 450 26.97 -3.86 6.59
N TYR A 451 25.66 -3.62 6.45
CA TYR A 451 25.01 -2.45 7.02
C TYR A 451 23.68 -2.82 7.69
N PHE A 452 23.53 -2.47 8.96
CA PHE A 452 22.35 -2.77 9.78
C PHE A 452 21.65 -1.48 10.20
N CYS A 453 20.39 -1.29 9.83
CA CYS A 453 19.66 -0.04 10.06
C CYS A 453 18.25 -0.23 10.66
N PRO A 454 18.05 -1.04 11.71
CA PRO A 454 16.73 -1.40 12.24
C PRO A 454 15.91 -0.23 12.82
N LYS A 455 16.52 0.97 12.97
CA LYS A 455 15.83 2.22 13.31
C LYS A 455 15.00 2.78 12.13
N TRP A 456 15.32 2.36 10.90
CA TRP A 456 14.67 2.77 9.66
C TRP A 456 13.72 1.70 9.10
N GLY A 457 13.31 0.74 9.93
CA GLY A 457 12.42 -0.35 9.53
C GLY A 457 13.11 -1.51 8.80
N ILE A 458 14.40 -1.39 8.46
CA ILE A 458 15.16 -2.39 7.71
C ILE A 458 16.22 -3.02 8.63
N ASN A 459 16.17 -4.33 8.86
CA ASN A 459 17.13 -4.99 9.77
C ASN A 459 18.56 -4.97 9.20
N GLU A 460 18.71 -5.35 7.93
CA GLU A 460 19.97 -5.33 7.19
C GLU A 460 19.67 -4.85 5.76
N ASP A 461 20.39 -3.83 5.32
CA ASP A 461 20.27 -3.32 3.95
C ASP A 461 21.15 -4.16 3.00
N PRO A 462 20.62 -4.65 1.87
CA PRO A 462 21.38 -5.55 1.00
C PRO A 462 22.67 -4.96 0.44
N VAL A 463 22.61 -3.75 -0.13
CA VAL A 463 23.76 -3.05 -0.72
C VAL A 463 23.59 -1.53 -0.59
N THR A 464 24.45 -0.90 0.20
CA THR A 464 24.27 0.50 0.60
C THR A 464 25.30 1.37 -0.10
N GLY A 465 24.94 2.03 -1.20
CA GLY A 465 25.90 2.87 -1.94
C GLY A 465 26.43 4.05 -1.11
N SER A 466 25.58 4.68 -0.28
CA SER A 466 25.95 5.86 0.52
C SER A 466 27.04 5.58 1.57
N VAL A 467 27.02 4.42 2.24
CA VAL A 467 28.05 4.08 3.25
C VAL A 467 29.42 3.85 2.61
N HIS A 468 29.46 3.50 1.32
CA HIS A 468 30.71 3.36 0.58
C HIS A 468 31.42 4.69 0.33
N CYS A 469 30.72 5.82 0.48
CA CYS A 469 31.35 7.14 0.49
C CYS A 469 32.25 7.39 1.70
N ALA A 470 31.99 6.70 2.83
CA ALA A 470 32.87 6.68 4.00
C ALA A 470 33.93 5.56 3.89
N LEU A 471 33.51 4.36 3.45
CA LEU A 471 34.41 3.20 3.34
C LEU A 471 35.56 3.44 2.37
N ALA A 472 35.32 4.07 1.21
CA ALA A 472 36.37 4.34 0.23
C ALA A 472 37.48 5.22 0.80
N ALA A 473 37.12 6.29 1.53
CA ALA A 473 38.08 7.18 2.18
C ALA A 473 38.84 6.49 3.33
N TYR A 474 38.16 5.66 4.12
CA TYR A 474 38.80 4.88 5.19
C TYR A 474 39.80 3.87 4.63
N TRP A 475 39.38 3.03 3.68
CA TRP A 475 40.22 1.98 3.12
C TRP A 475 41.33 2.51 2.23
N SER A 476 41.16 3.68 1.58
CA SER A 476 42.26 4.36 0.88
C SER A 476 43.45 4.63 1.78
N LYS A 477 43.21 5.20 2.95
CA LYS A 477 44.27 5.48 3.94
C LYS A 477 44.92 4.20 4.46
N LYS A 478 44.16 3.10 4.58
CA LYS A 478 44.66 1.82 5.10
C LYS A 478 45.42 0.99 4.05
N LEU A 479 45.00 1.05 2.78
CA LEU A 479 45.53 0.23 1.68
C LEU A 479 46.47 0.98 0.74
N GLY A 480 46.51 2.32 0.80
CA GLY A 480 47.37 3.15 -0.03
C GLY A 480 46.98 3.17 -1.51
N LYS A 481 45.68 3.10 -1.82
CA LYS A 481 45.14 3.10 -3.19
C LYS A 481 43.77 3.80 -3.26
N CYS A 482 43.32 4.16 -4.47
CA CYS A 482 42.05 4.87 -4.67
C CYS A 482 40.99 4.07 -5.43
N ASP A 483 41.37 3.00 -6.11
CA ASP A 483 40.45 2.11 -6.83
C ASP A 483 40.21 0.83 -6.02
N PHE A 484 38.94 0.48 -5.81
CA PHE A 484 38.54 -0.68 -5.01
C PHE A 484 37.46 -1.50 -5.69
N VAL A 485 37.50 -2.81 -5.43
CA VAL A 485 36.37 -3.72 -5.63
C VAL A 485 35.89 -4.14 -4.23
N ALA A 486 34.70 -3.72 -3.86
CA ALA A 486 34.09 -4.00 -2.57
C ALA A 486 32.96 -5.02 -2.71
N TYR A 487 32.75 -5.82 -1.67
CA TYR A 487 31.62 -6.74 -1.56
C TYR A 487 30.82 -6.46 -0.29
N GLN A 488 29.54 -6.11 -0.43
CA GLN A 488 28.62 -6.05 0.70
C GLN A 488 28.00 -7.44 0.90
N ALA A 489 28.39 -8.12 1.98
CA ALA A 489 28.09 -9.52 2.26
C ALA A 489 26.77 -9.71 3.01
N SER A 490 25.71 -9.08 2.52
CA SER A 490 24.34 -9.41 2.90
C SER A 490 23.92 -10.76 2.30
N PRO A 491 22.77 -11.34 2.70
CA PRO A 491 22.25 -12.56 2.07
C PRO A 491 22.08 -12.46 0.54
N ARG A 492 21.72 -11.28 0.03
CA ARG A 492 21.61 -11.03 -1.43
C ARG A 492 22.98 -10.81 -2.09
N GLY A 493 23.89 -10.18 -1.35
CA GLY A 493 25.22 -9.81 -1.82
C GLY A 493 25.22 -8.71 -2.88
N GLY A 494 26.29 -7.91 -2.93
CA GLY A 494 26.45 -6.91 -3.97
C GLY A 494 27.89 -6.50 -4.19
N ILE A 495 28.22 -6.17 -5.44
CA ILE A 495 29.58 -5.80 -5.85
C ILE A 495 29.60 -4.32 -6.22
N LEU A 496 30.53 -3.57 -5.66
CA LEU A 496 30.72 -2.15 -5.95
C LEU A 496 32.14 -1.88 -6.42
N ASN A 497 32.26 -1.23 -7.57
CA ASN A 497 33.53 -0.72 -8.07
C ASN A 497 33.64 0.75 -7.68
N LEU A 498 34.65 1.09 -6.88
CA LEU A 498 34.79 2.41 -6.27
C LEU A 498 36.06 3.10 -6.76
N HIS A 499 35.97 4.40 -7.03
CA HIS A 499 37.12 5.27 -7.23
C HIS A 499 37.03 6.49 -6.32
N LEU A 500 38.04 6.71 -5.48
CA LEU A 500 38.18 7.90 -4.65
C LEU A 500 38.97 8.98 -5.40
N ASP A 501 38.29 10.07 -5.77
CA ASP A 501 38.93 11.29 -6.26
C ASP A 501 39.29 12.18 -5.06
N GLU A 502 40.52 12.02 -4.57
CA GLU A 502 41.03 12.76 -3.42
C GLU A 502 41.09 14.28 -3.66
N ASN A 503 41.24 14.73 -4.92
CA ASN A 503 41.33 16.15 -5.23
C ASN A 503 39.95 16.81 -5.14
N ARG A 504 38.91 16.14 -5.65
CA ARG A 504 37.54 16.66 -5.63
C ARG A 504 36.78 16.31 -4.35
N GLN A 505 37.32 15.43 -3.50
CA GLN A 505 36.63 14.84 -2.34
C GLN A 505 35.33 14.16 -2.77
N ARG A 506 35.41 13.34 -3.82
CA ARG A 506 34.28 12.61 -4.41
C ARG A 506 34.58 11.12 -4.49
N VAL A 507 33.53 10.32 -4.37
CA VAL A 507 33.58 8.88 -4.60
C VAL A 507 32.74 8.57 -5.84
N LEU A 508 33.35 7.94 -6.83
CA LEU A 508 32.65 7.41 -7.99
C LEU A 508 32.29 5.96 -7.70
N LEU A 509 30.99 5.67 -7.71
CA LEU A 509 30.45 4.33 -7.48
C LEU A 509 29.95 3.75 -8.78
N ARG A 510 30.50 2.62 -9.20
CA ARG A 510 30.09 1.91 -10.41
C ARG A 510 29.39 0.62 -10.03
N GLY A 511 28.18 0.45 -10.54
CA GLY A 511 27.38 -0.76 -10.37
C GLY A 511 26.67 -1.14 -11.66
N LYS A 512 26.31 -2.42 -11.76
CA LYS A 512 25.32 -2.91 -12.72
C LYS A 512 23.94 -2.92 -12.07
N ALA A 513 22.90 -3.02 -12.88
CA ALA A 513 21.53 -3.14 -12.40
C ALA A 513 20.69 -3.98 -13.37
N VAL A 514 19.65 -4.63 -12.85
CA VAL A 514 18.74 -5.51 -13.59
C VAL A 514 17.31 -5.13 -13.26
N THR A 515 16.49 -4.79 -14.27
CA THR A 515 15.04 -4.64 -14.07
C THR A 515 14.43 -6.03 -13.89
N VAL A 516 13.75 -6.26 -12.75
CA VAL A 516 13.20 -7.56 -12.37
C VAL A 516 11.67 -7.61 -12.46
N MET A 517 10.99 -6.49 -12.22
CA MET A 517 9.52 -6.42 -12.29
C MET A 517 9.02 -5.12 -12.91
N GLU A 518 7.79 -5.18 -13.42
CA GLU A 518 6.99 -4.03 -13.84
C GLU A 518 5.61 -4.13 -13.19
N ALA A 519 5.17 -3.03 -12.60
CA ALA A 519 3.88 -2.90 -11.93
C ALA A 519 3.14 -1.65 -12.42
N GLN A 520 1.84 -1.62 -12.18
CA GLN A 520 0.98 -0.47 -12.44
C GLN A 520 0.16 -0.18 -11.18
N VAL A 521 0.15 1.08 -10.75
CA VAL A 521 -0.63 1.55 -9.59
C VAL A 521 -1.59 2.64 -10.05
N ASP A 522 -2.82 2.65 -9.53
CA ASP A 522 -3.78 3.70 -9.86
C ASP A 522 -3.30 5.05 -9.32
N ALA A 523 -3.13 6.04 -10.20
CA ALA A 523 -2.39 7.27 -9.91
C ALA A 523 -3.09 8.24 -8.92
N PHE A 524 -4.33 7.90 -8.51
CA PHE A 524 -5.20 8.68 -7.63
C PHE A 524 -5.87 7.80 -6.55
N ALA A 525 -5.24 6.68 -6.15
CA ALA A 525 -5.69 5.96 -4.97
C ALA A 525 -5.50 6.84 -3.72
N ASP A 526 -6.60 7.30 -3.13
CA ASP A 526 -6.63 8.25 -2.00
C ASP A 526 -6.27 7.62 -0.64
N SER A 527 -6.03 6.31 -0.57
CA SER A 527 -5.65 5.62 0.67
C SER A 527 -4.86 4.33 0.39
N ALA A 528 -3.94 3.99 1.31
CA ALA A 528 -3.25 2.70 1.33
C ALA A 528 -4.24 1.53 1.29
N SER A 529 -3.84 0.42 0.65
CA SER A 529 -4.68 -0.76 0.57
C SER A 529 -4.88 -1.34 1.98
N LYS A 530 -6.13 -1.66 2.34
CA LYS A 530 -6.46 -2.31 3.61
C LYS A 530 -6.64 -3.81 3.37
N GLY A 531 -5.68 -4.62 3.83
CA GLY A 531 -5.71 -6.08 3.74
C GLY A 531 -4.33 -6.70 3.92
N ASN A 532 -4.25 -8.03 4.00
CA ASN A 532 -2.95 -8.70 3.90
C ASN A 532 -2.55 -8.73 2.42
N LEU A 533 -1.44 -8.08 2.09
CA LEU A 533 -0.91 -8.04 0.74
C LEU A 533 -0.56 -9.46 0.25
N ALA A 534 -0.95 -9.73 -0.99
CA ALA A 534 -0.53 -10.93 -1.70
C ALA A 534 -0.11 -10.59 -3.13
N ALA A 535 1.05 -11.10 -3.54
CA ALA A 535 1.46 -11.06 -4.94
C ALA A 535 0.79 -12.23 -5.68
N VAL A 536 0.37 -12.01 -6.92
CA VAL A 536 -0.19 -13.05 -7.80
C VAL A 536 0.61 -13.08 -9.10
N CYS A 537 1.32 -14.17 -9.33
CA CYS A 537 2.15 -14.41 -10.50
C CYS A 537 1.48 -15.46 -11.40
N LEU A 538 1.01 -15.05 -12.58
CA LEU A 538 0.59 -15.98 -13.62
C LEU A 538 1.81 -16.42 -14.44
N LEU A 539 2.09 -17.71 -14.45
CA LEU A 539 3.23 -18.33 -15.13
C LEU A 539 2.75 -19.06 -16.39
N GLU A 540 3.55 -18.99 -17.46
CA GLU A 540 3.31 -19.77 -18.68
C GLU A 540 3.56 -21.26 -18.45
N GLU A 541 4.55 -21.60 -17.62
CA GLU A 541 4.91 -22.95 -17.22
C GLU A 541 5.35 -23.01 -15.75
N ASP A 542 5.33 -24.21 -15.16
CA ASP A 542 5.79 -24.39 -13.78
C ASP A 542 7.29 -24.10 -13.67
N ARG A 543 7.67 -23.43 -12.58
CA ARG A 543 9.07 -23.16 -12.23
C ARG A 543 9.47 -24.01 -11.03
N ASP A 544 10.78 -24.23 -10.88
CA ASP A 544 11.33 -24.97 -9.74
C ASP A 544 11.17 -24.21 -8.42
N ASP A 545 11.27 -24.93 -7.31
CA ASP A 545 11.00 -24.40 -5.96
C ASP A 545 12.02 -23.33 -5.55
N GLU A 546 13.25 -23.40 -6.02
CA GLU A 546 14.31 -22.42 -5.72
C GLU A 546 13.99 -21.07 -6.37
N TRP A 547 13.56 -21.08 -7.63
CA TRP A 547 13.11 -19.89 -8.33
C TRP A 547 11.85 -19.28 -7.71
N LEU A 548 10.84 -20.10 -7.42
CA LEU A 548 9.60 -19.64 -6.77
C LEU A 548 9.91 -19.04 -5.40
N GLN A 549 10.75 -19.68 -4.59
CA GLN A 549 11.13 -19.18 -3.28
C GLN A 549 11.91 -17.86 -3.37
N SER A 550 12.78 -17.71 -4.38
CA SER A 550 13.56 -16.48 -4.60
C SER A 550 12.66 -15.29 -4.95
N VAL A 551 11.67 -15.51 -5.84
CA VAL A 551 10.69 -14.48 -6.18
C VAL A 551 9.79 -14.14 -4.99
N ALA A 552 9.37 -15.13 -4.20
CA ALA A 552 8.56 -14.88 -3.01
C ALA A 552 9.32 -14.10 -1.93
N ALA A 553 10.62 -14.39 -1.77
CA ALA A 553 11.51 -13.62 -0.91
C ALA A 553 11.72 -12.19 -1.42
N GLU A 554 11.73 -11.98 -2.75
CA GLU A 554 11.79 -10.65 -3.37
C GLU A 554 10.60 -9.78 -3.00
N PHE A 555 9.38 -10.31 -3.18
CA PHE A 555 8.16 -9.59 -2.82
C PHE A 555 8.08 -9.30 -1.31
N ASN A 556 8.69 -10.14 -0.47
CA ASN A 556 8.67 -10.00 0.99
C ASN A 556 7.24 -9.84 1.58
N LEU A 557 6.25 -10.50 0.97
CA LEU A 557 4.83 -10.42 1.36
C LEU A 557 4.40 -11.63 2.18
N ALA A 558 3.24 -11.52 2.82
CA ALA A 558 2.65 -12.63 3.57
C ALA A 558 2.31 -13.85 2.70
N ALA A 559 2.00 -13.62 1.43
CA ALA A 559 1.87 -14.68 0.43
C ALA A 559 2.18 -14.19 -0.99
N THR A 560 2.97 -14.99 -1.71
CA THR A 560 3.14 -14.91 -3.17
C THR A 560 2.50 -16.13 -3.80
N CYS A 561 1.55 -15.91 -4.71
CA CYS A 561 0.71 -16.91 -5.32
C CYS A 561 1.17 -17.18 -6.75
N TYR A 562 1.51 -18.43 -7.08
CA TYR A 562 1.89 -18.80 -8.44
C TYR A 562 0.77 -19.59 -9.10
N LEU A 563 0.32 -19.10 -10.25
CA LEU A 563 -0.74 -19.68 -11.07
C LEU A 563 -0.13 -20.23 -12.35
N THR A 564 -0.26 -21.54 -12.59
CA THR A 564 0.08 -22.15 -13.89
C THR A 564 -1.19 -22.73 -14.49
N ARG A 565 -1.53 -22.37 -15.73
CA ARG A 565 -2.72 -22.93 -16.38
C ARG A 565 -2.52 -24.43 -16.65
N ILE A 566 -3.51 -25.24 -16.30
CA ILE A 566 -3.50 -26.67 -16.60
C ILE A 566 -4.29 -26.89 -17.89
N ALA A 567 -3.71 -27.61 -18.85
CA ALA A 567 -4.40 -27.95 -20.10
C ALA A 567 -5.67 -28.75 -19.80
N GLU A 568 -6.79 -28.33 -20.38
CA GLU A 568 -8.08 -29.01 -20.21
C GLU A 568 -8.10 -30.30 -21.07
N PRO A 569 -8.54 -31.45 -20.50
CA PRO A 569 -8.84 -32.62 -21.33
C PRO A 569 -10.01 -32.32 -22.27
N GLU A 570 -10.07 -32.99 -23.43
CA GLU A 570 -11.19 -32.83 -24.37
C GLU A 570 -12.53 -33.09 -23.65
N PRO A 571 -13.56 -32.25 -23.85
CA PRO A 571 -14.81 -32.39 -23.13
C PRO A 571 -15.52 -33.70 -23.51
N GLU A 572 -15.89 -34.51 -22.51
CA GLU A 572 -16.66 -35.75 -22.70
C GLU A 572 -18.09 -35.46 -23.21
N VAL A 573 -18.59 -34.23 -23.03
CA VAL A 573 -19.93 -33.78 -23.41
C VAL A 573 -19.83 -32.51 -24.27
N ARG A 574 -20.46 -32.54 -25.46
CA ARG A 574 -20.32 -31.49 -26.49
C ARG A 574 -20.80 -30.08 -26.11
N ASP A 575 -21.49 -29.91 -24.98
CA ASP A 575 -22.13 -28.63 -24.59
C ASP A 575 -21.73 -28.11 -23.18
N SER A 576 -20.76 -28.72 -22.50
CA SER A 576 -20.21 -28.18 -21.24
C SER A 576 -18.83 -27.57 -21.46
N VAL A 577 -18.70 -26.25 -21.27
CA VAL A 577 -17.38 -25.62 -21.15
C VAL A 577 -16.79 -26.03 -19.80
N PRO A 578 -15.64 -26.74 -19.74
CA PRO A 578 -15.03 -27.11 -18.47
C PRO A 578 -14.69 -25.86 -17.65
N ASN A 579 -14.74 -25.97 -16.31
CA ASN A 579 -14.20 -24.91 -15.48
C ASN A 579 -12.69 -24.79 -15.75
N PRO A 580 -12.15 -23.56 -15.92
CA PRO A 580 -10.72 -23.38 -16.10
C PRO A 580 -9.97 -23.88 -14.86
N ARG A 581 -8.90 -24.65 -15.09
CA ARG A 581 -8.09 -25.28 -14.05
C ARG A 581 -6.71 -24.65 -13.99
N PHE A 582 -6.28 -24.29 -12.79
CA PHE A 582 -4.96 -23.73 -12.54
C PHE A 582 -4.27 -24.51 -11.43
N ARG A 583 -2.96 -24.71 -11.54
CA ARG A 583 -2.15 -25.06 -10.38
C ARG A 583 -1.91 -23.79 -9.58
N LEU A 584 -2.19 -23.84 -8.28
CA LEU A 584 -1.99 -22.72 -7.37
C LEU A 584 -1.05 -23.16 -6.24
N ARG A 585 0.08 -22.44 -6.10
CA ARG A 585 1.05 -22.61 -5.02
C ARG A 585 1.23 -21.29 -4.28
N TRP A 586 1.50 -21.35 -2.99
CA TRP A 586 1.73 -20.16 -2.17
C TRP A 586 3.08 -20.24 -1.49
N PHE A 587 3.81 -19.15 -1.48
CA PHE A 587 5.08 -19.03 -0.80
C PHE A 587 5.05 -17.81 0.11
N ASN A 588 5.60 -17.92 1.31
CA ASN A 588 6.04 -16.75 2.09
C ASN A 588 7.54 -16.54 1.82
N PRO A 589 8.19 -15.53 2.42
CA PRO A 589 9.60 -15.23 2.12
C PRO A 589 10.59 -16.35 2.50
N LEU A 590 10.15 -17.34 3.29
CA LEU A 590 11.01 -18.39 3.85
C LEU A 590 10.69 -19.80 3.31
N ALA A 591 9.45 -20.07 2.94
CA ALA A 591 9.00 -21.40 2.54
C ALA A 591 7.69 -21.39 1.74
N GLU A 592 7.43 -22.50 1.03
CA GLU A 592 6.10 -22.82 0.51
C GLU A 592 5.09 -23.05 1.65
N VAL A 593 3.90 -22.46 1.50
CA VAL A 593 2.77 -22.58 2.41
C VAL A 593 1.73 -23.52 1.79
N LYS A 594 1.29 -24.52 2.56
CA LYS A 594 0.34 -25.55 2.07
C LYS A 594 -1.05 -25.01 1.72
N LEU A 595 -1.47 -23.93 2.37
CA LEU A 595 -2.79 -23.34 2.21
C LEU A 595 -2.78 -21.87 2.61
N CYS A 596 -3.35 -21.00 1.78
CA CYS A 596 -3.43 -19.57 2.05
C CYS A 596 -4.76 -18.96 1.58
N GLY A 597 -5.60 -18.56 2.53
CA GLY A 597 -6.92 -17.97 2.25
C GLY A 597 -6.86 -16.66 1.45
N HIS A 598 -6.13 -15.67 1.96
CA HIS A 598 -6.03 -14.35 1.32
C HIS A 598 -5.32 -14.41 -0.04
N GLY A 599 -4.27 -15.24 -0.17
CA GLY A 599 -3.61 -15.48 -1.45
C GLY A 599 -4.52 -16.15 -2.48
N SER A 600 -5.34 -17.12 -2.06
CA SER A 600 -6.35 -17.74 -2.94
C SER A 600 -7.41 -16.74 -3.39
N LEU A 601 -7.83 -15.83 -2.49
CA LEU A 601 -8.77 -14.77 -2.80
C LEU A 601 -8.18 -13.80 -3.83
N ALA A 602 -6.94 -13.36 -3.62
CA ALA A 602 -6.22 -12.49 -4.56
C ALA A 602 -6.05 -13.16 -5.93
N ALA A 603 -5.63 -14.43 -5.97
CA ALA A 603 -5.48 -15.21 -7.20
C ALA A 603 -6.81 -15.36 -7.97
N SER A 604 -7.90 -15.63 -7.24
CA SER A 604 -9.24 -15.72 -7.82
C SER A 604 -9.70 -14.38 -8.38
N HIS A 605 -9.53 -13.30 -7.63
CA HIS A 605 -9.88 -11.94 -8.05
C HIS A 605 -9.12 -11.53 -9.30
N PHE A 606 -7.81 -11.78 -9.34
CA PHE A 606 -6.97 -11.55 -10.51
C PHE A 606 -7.51 -12.31 -11.74
N LEU A 607 -7.74 -13.61 -11.62
CA LEU A 607 -8.19 -14.44 -12.74
C LEU A 607 -9.58 -14.02 -13.24
N PHE A 608 -10.54 -13.73 -12.36
CA PHE A 608 -11.87 -13.27 -12.76
C PHE A 608 -11.87 -11.89 -13.44
N ASN A 609 -10.88 -11.04 -13.16
CA ASN A 609 -10.71 -9.72 -13.80
C ASN A 609 -9.75 -9.72 -15.00
N SER A 610 -8.97 -10.78 -15.19
CA SER A 610 -7.96 -10.88 -16.26
C SER A 610 -8.54 -10.91 -17.68
N GLY A 611 -9.82 -11.28 -17.83
CA GLY A 611 -10.45 -11.49 -19.13
C GLY A 611 -9.97 -12.76 -19.87
N LEU A 612 -9.13 -13.59 -19.25
CA LEU A 612 -8.55 -14.80 -19.88
C LEU A 612 -9.59 -15.90 -20.18
N PHE A 613 -10.73 -15.89 -19.50
CA PHE A 613 -11.81 -16.87 -19.66
C PHE A 613 -13.17 -16.26 -19.28
N GLN A 614 -14.26 -16.93 -19.69
CA GLN A 614 -15.65 -16.53 -19.41
C GLN A 614 -16.36 -17.57 -18.54
N SER A 615 -15.85 -17.79 -17.33
CA SER A 615 -16.42 -18.70 -16.32
C SER A 615 -16.59 -17.97 -14.99
N ASN A 616 -17.63 -18.34 -14.24
CA ASN A 616 -17.83 -17.90 -12.86
C ASN A 616 -17.22 -18.86 -11.84
N ASN A 617 -16.62 -19.97 -12.27
CA ASN A 617 -15.95 -20.93 -11.40
C ASN A 617 -14.53 -21.17 -11.88
N ILE A 618 -13.62 -21.37 -10.94
CA ILE A 618 -12.22 -21.75 -11.17
C ILE A 618 -11.91 -22.94 -10.26
N GLU A 619 -11.18 -23.92 -10.78
CA GLU A 619 -10.59 -24.98 -9.96
C GLU A 619 -9.09 -24.74 -9.79
N PHE A 620 -8.65 -24.73 -8.54
CA PHE A 620 -7.24 -24.70 -8.19
C PHE A 620 -6.77 -26.07 -7.73
N LEU A 621 -5.74 -26.59 -8.39
CA LEU A 621 -5.02 -27.78 -7.95
C LEU A 621 -3.87 -27.34 -7.02
N THR A 622 -3.92 -27.76 -5.77
CA THR A 622 -3.02 -27.30 -4.71
C THR A 622 -2.42 -28.50 -3.96
N LEU A 623 -1.37 -28.29 -3.16
CA LEU A 623 -0.80 -29.37 -2.33
C LEU A 623 -1.80 -29.95 -1.32
N SER A 624 -2.80 -29.16 -0.93
CA SER A 624 -3.83 -29.55 0.03
C SER A 624 -5.08 -30.17 -0.64
N GLY A 625 -5.07 -30.35 -1.96
CA GLY A 625 -6.19 -30.86 -2.74
C GLY A 625 -6.74 -29.84 -3.73
N VAL A 626 -7.93 -30.10 -4.25
CA VAL A 626 -8.65 -29.19 -5.14
C VAL A 626 -9.37 -28.15 -4.30
N LEU A 627 -9.12 -26.87 -4.59
CA LEU A 627 -9.94 -25.76 -4.09
C LEU A 627 -10.79 -25.24 -5.23
N THR A 628 -12.02 -24.83 -4.93
CA THR A 628 -12.87 -24.16 -5.93
C THR A 628 -13.10 -22.72 -5.53
N ALA A 629 -13.05 -21.83 -6.51
CA ALA A 629 -13.39 -20.43 -6.35
C ALA A 629 -14.57 -20.11 -7.25
N LYS A 630 -15.63 -19.57 -6.66
CA LYS A 630 -16.84 -19.19 -7.36
C LYS A 630 -17.07 -17.71 -7.22
N ARG A 631 -17.18 -17.04 -8.37
CA ARG A 631 -17.71 -15.70 -8.48
C ARG A 631 -19.19 -15.75 -8.16
N VAL A 632 -19.55 -15.15 -7.03
CA VAL A 632 -20.93 -15.02 -6.58
C VAL A 632 -21.44 -13.66 -7.05
N PRO A 633 -22.37 -13.61 -8.02
CA PRO A 633 -23.09 -12.37 -8.31
C PRO A 633 -23.84 -11.98 -7.05
N GLU A 634 -23.78 -10.72 -6.66
CA GLU A 634 -24.58 -10.24 -5.52
C GLU A 634 -26.06 -10.53 -5.80
N SER A 635 -26.70 -11.31 -4.93
CA SER A 635 -28.12 -11.62 -5.04
C SER A 635 -28.93 -10.34 -4.92
N LYS A 636 -30.10 -10.27 -5.59
CA LYS A 636 -31.08 -9.15 -5.62
C LYS A 636 -31.60 -8.65 -4.24
N GLN A 637 -31.03 -9.09 -3.12
CA GLN A 637 -31.28 -8.55 -1.78
C GLN A 637 -30.06 -7.80 -1.20
N ALA A 638 -28.97 -7.68 -1.96
CA ALA A 638 -27.79 -6.90 -1.61
C ALA A 638 -27.49 -5.81 -2.65
N ASP A 639 -28.49 -5.33 -3.38
CA ASP A 639 -28.35 -4.06 -4.10
C ASP A 639 -27.99 -2.97 -3.07
N PHE A 640 -27.03 -2.13 -3.43
CA PHE A 640 -26.43 -1.01 -2.68
C PHE A 640 -25.27 -1.35 -1.73
N LEU A 641 -24.08 -1.61 -2.29
CA LEU A 641 -22.79 -1.44 -1.62
C LEU A 641 -21.74 -0.84 -2.59
N ASN A 642 -21.44 0.44 -2.35
CA ASN A 642 -20.28 1.26 -2.72
C ASN A 642 -19.69 1.21 -4.14
N SER A 643 -20.18 2.14 -4.97
CA SER A 643 -19.37 2.83 -5.96
C SER A 643 -18.71 4.07 -5.33
N GLU A 644 -17.46 3.97 -4.91
CA GLU A 644 -16.61 5.14 -4.65
C GLU A 644 -15.34 5.03 -5.48
N ASN A 645 -14.94 6.17 -6.06
CA ASN A 645 -13.78 6.40 -6.92
C ASN A 645 -13.96 6.19 -8.42
N GLY A 646 -15.18 6.27 -8.97
CA GLY A 646 -15.32 6.38 -10.42
C GLY A 646 -15.01 5.10 -11.21
N GLU A 647 -14.01 4.33 -10.85
CA GLU A 647 -13.78 3.02 -11.40
C GLU A 647 -14.74 2.08 -10.69
N ALA A 648 -15.81 1.69 -11.37
CA ALA A 648 -16.46 0.44 -11.06
C ALA A 648 -15.46 -0.69 -11.33
N GLN A 649 -14.60 -0.98 -10.35
CA GLN A 649 -14.11 -2.34 -10.17
C GLN A 649 -15.37 -3.19 -9.97
N ARG A 650 -15.47 -4.29 -10.71
CA ARG A 650 -16.59 -5.21 -10.57
C ARG A 650 -16.47 -5.83 -9.17
N TYR A 651 -17.11 -5.25 -8.17
CA TYR A 651 -17.20 -5.88 -6.87
C TYR A 651 -18.10 -7.10 -7.02
N PHE A 652 -17.51 -8.27 -6.78
CA PHE A 652 -18.23 -9.53 -6.66
C PHE A 652 -17.63 -10.25 -5.47
N SER A 653 -18.47 -10.95 -4.72
CA SER A 653 -17.96 -11.85 -3.70
C SER A 653 -17.33 -13.07 -4.36
N ILE A 654 -16.23 -13.54 -3.77
CA ILE A 654 -15.60 -14.79 -4.16
C ILE A 654 -15.83 -15.78 -3.04
N GLU A 655 -16.58 -16.82 -3.34
CA GLU A 655 -16.76 -17.96 -2.46
C GLU A 655 -15.59 -18.92 -2.70
N LEU A 656 -14.82 -19.21 -1.64
CA LEU A 656 -13.71 -20.15 -1.67
C LEU A 656 -14.10 -21.39 -0.88
N ASP A 657 -14.10 -22.54 -1.54
CA ASP A 657 -14.34 -23.83 -0.92
C ASP A 657 -13.02 -24.39 -0.36
N PHE A 658 -12.81 -24.22 0.95
CA PHE A 658 -11.64 -24.73 1.67
C PHE A 658 -11.97 -26.00 2.45
N PRO A 659 -11.05 -26.98 2.51
CA PRO A 659 -11.23 -28.16 3.35
C PRO A 659 -11.24 -27.77 4.84
N ALA A 660 -12.24 -28.26 5.58
CA ALA A 660 -12.28 -28.10 7.02
C ALA A 660 -11.12 -28.88 7.68
N THR A 661 -10.36 -28.21 8.54
CA THR A 661 -9.31 -28.88 9.33
C THR A 661 -9.91 -29.40 10.64
N PRO A 662 -9.75 -30.69 10.98
CA PRO A 662 -10.24 -31.23 12.24
C PRO A 662 -9.59 -30.55 13.45
N LEU A 663 -10.39 -30.39 14.52
CA LEU A 663 -9.93 -29.89 15.80
C LEU A 663 -9.77 -31.03 16.79
N THR A 664 -8.77 -30.92 17.66
CA THR A 664 -8.53 -31.82 18.79
C THR A 664 -8.58 -31.06 20.10
N GLU A 665 -8.93 -31.81 21.15
CA GLU A 665 -8.95 -31.28 22.51
C GLU A 665 -7.57 -30.83 22.96
N PHE A 666 -7.59 -29.82 23.80
CA PHE A 666 -6.42 -29.14 24.32
C PHE A 666 -5.98 -29.75 25.68
N ASP A 667 -4.69 -29.66 26.03
CA ASP A 667 -4.14 -30.19 27.29
C ASP A 667 -4.04 -29.10 28.36
N SER A 668 -4.74 -29.28 29.48
CA SER A 668 -4.77 -28.36 30.62
C SER A 668 -3.40 -27.95 31.18
N ALA A 669 -2.34 -28.75 30.97
CA ALA A 669 -0.99 -28.42 31.43
C ALA A 669 -0.38 -27.20 30.73
N GLU A 670 -0.88 -26.83 29.53
CA GLU A 670 -0.32 -25.75 28.70
C GLU A 670 -1.01 -24.39 28.95
N ILE A 671 -2.11 -24.34 29.73
CA ILE A 671 -2.87 -23.10 30.03
C ILE A 671 -1.99 -21.95 30.56
N PRO A 672 -1.07 -22.19 31.53
CA PRO A 672 -0.23 -21.12 32.06
C PRO A 672 0.68 -20.49 31.00
N TRP A 673 1.15 -21.29 30.05
CA TRP A 673 1.98 -20.81 28.95
C TRP A 673 1.15 -19.94 27.98
N ILE A 674 -0.07 -20.35 27.64
CA ILE A 674 -0.94 -19.62 26.71
C ILE A 674 -1.40 -18.30 27.32
N SER A 675 -1.77 -18.32 28.60
CA SER A 675 -2.09 -17.10 29.33
C SER A 675 -0.91 -16.14 29.31
N LYS A 676 0.33 -16.61 29.41
CA LYS A 676 1.52 -15.76 29.28
C LYS A 676 1.71 -15.26 27.85
N ALA A 677 1.54 -16.13 26.85
CA ALA A 677 1.69 -15.80 25.43
C ALA A 677 0.67 -14.75 24.95
N LEU A 678 -0.53 -14.73 25.55
CA LEU A 678 -1.61 -13.79 25.25
C LEU A 678 -1.76 -12.70 26.32
N ASP A 679 -0.69 -12.39 27.05
CA ASP A 679 -0.62 -11.29 28.03
C ASP A 679 -1.75 -11.25 29.07
N GLY A 680 -2.17 -12.43 29.54
CA GLY A 680 -3.20 -12.59 30.56
C GLY A 680 -4.64 -12.49 30.04
N ALA A 681 -4.86 -12.53 28.72
CA ALA A 681 -6.19 -12.46 28.14
C ALA A 681 -7.14 -13.53 28.70
N SER A 682 -8.40 -13.13 28.94
CA SER A 682 -9.45 -14.05 29.36
C SER A 682 -9.87 -14.93 28.19
N MET A 683 -9.76 -16.24 28.33
CA MET A 683 -10.04 -17.23 27.28
C MET A 683 -11.36 -17.96 27.58
N ILE A 684 -12.19 -18.16 26.55
CA ILE A 684 -13.48 -18.88 26.63
C ILE A 684 -13.30 -20.35 26.28
N ASP A 685 -12.64 -20.64 25.17
CA ASP A 685 -12.42 -22.00 24.67
C ASP A 685 -11.08 -22.10 23.94
N MET A 686 -10.54 -23.31 23.87
CA MET A 686 -9.21 -23.58 23.34
C MET A 686 -9.18 -24.94 22.65
N LYS A 687 -8.72 -24.95 21.40
CA LYS A 687 -8.58 -26.16 20.58
C LYS A 687 -7.23 -26.19 19.89
N LYS A 688 -6.85 -27.36 19.36
CA LYS A 688 -5.67 -27.51 18.51
C LYS A 688 -6.06 -28.03 17.13
N THR A 689 -5.46 -27.50 16.09
CA THR A 689 -5.61 -28.08 14.75
C THR A 689 -4.84 -29.40 14.67
N THR A 690 -5.41 -30.43 14.02
CA THR A 690 -4.75 -31.73 13.91
C THR A 690 -3.53 -31.72 13.00
N THR A 691 -3.56 -30.90 11.96
CA THR A 691 -2.58 -30.92 10.86
C THR A 691 -1.31 -30.16 11.23
N ASP A 692 -1.45 -28.91 11.67
CA ASP A 692 -0.33 -27.99 11.92
C ASP A 692 -0.05 -27.75 13.41
N ARG A 693 -0.89 -28.32 14.29
CA ARG A 693 -0.82 -28.15 15.75
C ARG A 693 -0.91 -26.70 16.18
N ASP A 694 -1.59 -25.88 15.38
CA ASP A 694 -1.86 -24.48 15.73
C ASP A 694 -2.87 -24.43 16.85
N LEU A 695 -2.67 -23.47 17.75
CA LEU A 695 -3.58 -23.23 18.86
C LEU A 695 -4.71 -22.31 18.39
N LEU A 696 -5.95 -22.71 18.58
CA LEU A 696 -7.14 -21.88 18.37
C LEU A 696 -7.68 -21.46 19.74
N VAL A 697 -7.74 -20.16 20.01
CA VAL A 697 -8.21 -19.60 21.27
C VAL A 697 -9.39 -18.68 21.01
N VAL A 698 -10.51 -18.95 21.68
CA VAL A 698 -11.71 -18.12 21.61
C VAL A 698 -11.67 -17.10 22.74
N LEU A 699 -11.74 -15.82 22.40
CA LEU A 699 -11.84 -14.70 23.33
C LEU A 699 -13.28 -14.18 23.43
N PRO A 700 -13.63 -13.42 24.49
CA PRO A 700 -15.00 -12.99 24.75
C PRO A 700 -15.67 -12.15 23.67
N SER A 701 -14.89 -11.45 22.84
CA SER A 701 -15.41 -10.60 21.78
C SER A 701 -14.35 -10.35 20.71
N GLY A 702 -14.80 -9.94 19.52
CA GLY A 702 -13.91 -9.44 18.49
C GLY A 702 -13.12 -8.20 18.94
N LYS A 703 -13.68 -7.37 19.84
CA LYS A 703 -12.96 -6.25 20.45
C LYS A 703 -11.75 -6.73 21.26
N THR A 704 -11.92 -7.75 22.11
CA THR A 704 -10.81 -8.34 22.86
C THR A 704 -9.76 -9.00 21.97
N VAL A 705 -10.14 -9.48 20.78
CA VAL A 705 -9.19 -9.96 19.77
C VAL A 705 -8.40 -8.80 19.18
N ALA A 706 -9.06 -7.71 18.80
CA ALA A 706 -8.42 -6.53 18.22
C ALA A 706 -7.45 -5.85 19.21
N ASP A 707 -7.85 -5.72 20.48
CA ASP A 707 -7.06 -5.03 21.52
C ASP A 707 -5.89 -5.87 22.05
N LEU A 708 -5.80 -7.15 21.67
CA LEU A 708 -4.81 -8.09 22.21
C LEU A 708 -3.37 -7.70 21.84
N GLN A 709 -2.46 -7.76 22.81
CA GLN A 709 -1.03 -7.58 22.60
C GLN A 709 -0.31 -8.90 22.93
N PRO A 710 0.09 -9.70 21.93
CA PRO A 710 0.73 -10.99 22.17
C PRO A 710 2.20 -10.84 22.58
N GLN A 711 2.71 -11.82 23.33
CA GLN A 711 4.13 -11.96 23.65
C GLN A 711 4.81 -12.88 22.63
N PHE A 712 5.34 -12.32 21.54
CA PHE A 712 5.90 -13.10 20.41
C PHE A 712 7.05 -14.05 20.80
N ASP A 713 7.90 -13.65 21.75
CA ASP A 713 8.99 -14.48 22.29
C ASP A 713 8.50 -15.75 23.00
N GLU A 714 7.27 -15.73 23.51
CA GLU A 714 6.64 -16.93 24.02
C GLU A 714 6.07 -17.72 22.86
N ILE A 715 5.26 -17.11 21.99
CA ILE A 715 4.60 -17.78 20.85
C ILE A 715 5.58 -18.53 19.96
N ILE A 716 6.78 -18.00 19.72
CA ILE A 716 7.81 -18.65 18.90
C ILE A 716 8.25 -20.02 19.46
N ARG A 717 8.05 -20.26 20.76
CA ARG A 717 8.37 -21.53 21.44
C ARG A 717 7.27 -22.59 21.31
N TRP A 718 6.08 -22.22 20.84
CA TRP A 718 4.97 -23.16 20.61
C TRP A 718 5.38 -24.23 19.59
N PRO A 719 5.02 -25.52 19.72
CA PRO A 719 5.39 -26.53 18.72
C PRO A 719 4.73 -26.35 17.34
N GLY A 720 3.51 -25.81 17.28
CA GLY A 720 2.81 -25.50 16.02
C GLY A 720 3.39 -24.28 15.29
N ARG A 721 2.68 -23.80 14.26
CA ARG A 721 3.09 -22.60 13.51
C ARG A 721 2.81 -21.34 14.33
N GLY A 722 1.68 -21.29 15.04
CA GLY A 722 1.30 -20.11 15.80
C GLY A 722 0.03 -20.24 16.64
N VAL A 723 -0.52 -19.09 17.01
CA VAL A 723 -1.77 -18.98 17.78
C VAL A 723 -2.80 -18.17 17.00
N ILE A 724 -3.95 -18.78 16.73
CA ILE A 724 -5.14 -18.16 16.17
C ILE A 724 -6.01 -17.73 17.34
N VAL A 725 -6.29 -16.43 17.44
CA VAL A 725 -7.27 -15.88 18.39
C VAL A 725 -8.52 -15.46 17.62
N THR A 726 -9.69 -15.81 18.13
CA THR A 726 -10.97 -15.48 17.50
C THR A 726 -12.02 -15.05 18.51
N GLY A 727 -12.99 -14.26 18.09
CA GLY A 727 -14.06 -13.78 18.97
C GLY A 727 -15.24 -13.25 18.16
N ILE A 728 -16.44 -13.36 18.72
CA ILE A 728 -17.69 -12.93 18.07
C ILE A 728 -17.58 -11.46 17.67
N ALA A 729 -17.81 -11.16 16.39
CA ALA A 729 -17.68 -9.80 15.90
C ALA A 729 -18.77 -8.91 16.53
N PRO A 730 -18.51 -7.60 16.72
CA PRO A 730 -19.51 -6.70 17.28
C PRO A 730 -20.81 -6.71 16.45
N PRO A 731 -22.00 -6.62 17.09
CA PRO A 731 -23.26 -6.52 16.37
C PRO A 731 -23.23 -5.38 15.35
N GLY A 732 -23.65 -5.66 14.11
CA GLY A 732 -23.62 -4.71 13.00
C GLY A 732 -22.34 -4.74 12.16
N SER A 733 -21.26 -5.41 12.58
CA SER A 733 -19.99 -5.43 11.82
C SER A 733 -20.06 -6.07 10.42
N GLY A 734 -21.14 -6.77 10.07
CA GLY A 734 -21.27 -7.51 8.81
C GLY A 734 -20.50 -8.83 8.76
N PHE A 735 -19.77 -9.17 9.84
CA PHE A 735 -18.98 -10.39 9.98
C PHE A 735 -19.49 -11.21 11.17
N ASP A 736 -19.22 -12.51 11.15
CA ASP A 736 -19.62 -13.41 12.24
C ASP A 736 -18.58 -13.40 13.38
N PHE A 737 -17.29 -13.26 13.04
CA PHE A 737 -16.17 -13.24 14.00
C PHE A 737 -14.96 -12.45 13.49
N PHE A 738 -14.17 -11.94 14.43
CA PHE A 738 -12.84 -11.37 14.17
C PHE A 738 -11.77 -12.37 14.58
N SER A 739 -10.75 -12.54 13.72
CA SER A 739 -9.62 -13.43 14.02
C SER A 739 -8.28 -12.78 13.72
N ARG A 740 -7.28 -13.07 14.56
CA ARG A 740 -5.87 -12.74 14.32
C ARG A 740 -5.04 -14.02 14.44
N PHE A 741 -4.02 -14.15 13.60
CA PHE A 741 -3.08 -15.27 13.65
C PHE A 741 -1.67 -14.75 13.91
N PHE A 742 -1.09 -15.15 15.03
CA PHE A 742 0.26 -14.79 15.42
C PHE A 742 1.22 -15.92 15.08
N CYS A 743 2.12 -15.70 14.13
CA CYS A 743 2.98 -16.75 13.57
C CYS A 743 4.45 -16.30 13.41
N PRO A 744 5.12 -15.85 14.49
CA PRO A 744 6.47 -15.27 14.43
C PRO A 744 7.52 -16.23 13.84
N LYS A 745 7.29 -17.55 13.86
CA LYS A 745 8.17 -18.54 13.22
C LYS A 745 8.24 -18.44 11.70
N SER A 746 7.24 -17.83 11.07
CA SER A 746 7.18 -17.67 9.61
C SER A 746 7.73 -16.33 9.14
N GLY A 747 8.45 -15.58 10.00
CA GLY A 747 8.98 -14.26 9.68
C GLY A 747 7.93 -13.15 9.66
N ILE A 748 6.67 -13.48 9.94
CA ILE A 748 5.52 -12.55 9.97
C ILE A 748 4.94 -12.61 11.38
N ASN A 749 4.98 -11.49 12.09
CA ASN A 749 4.51 -11.46 13.48
C ASN A 749 3.00 -11.69 13.56
N GLU A 750 2.22 -11.13 12.63
CA GLU A 750 0.77 -11.15 12.69
C GLU A 750 0.11 -11.13 11.30
N VAL A 751 -1.01 -11.85 11.18
CA VAL A 751 -1.93 -11.79 10.04
C VAL A 751 -3.36 -11.63 10.55
N THR A 752 -4.11 -10.66 10.01
CA THR A 752 -5.48 -10.34 10.46
C THR A 752 -6.52 -10.80 9.45
N TYR A 753 -7.61 -11.42 9.91
CA TYR A 753 -8.69 -11.93 9.05
C TYR A 753 -10.06 -11.45 9.51
N LEU A 754 -10.87 -11.00 8.55
CA LEU A 754 -12.30 -10.71 8.70
C LEU A 754 -13.06 -11.70 7.83
N VAL A 755 -13.98 -12.48 8.42
CA VAL A 755 -14.64 -13.59 7.72
C VAL A 755 -16.14 -13.56 7.98
N SER A 756 -16.93 -13.73 6.92
CA SER A 756 -18.34 -14.11 7.00
C SER A 756 -18.45 -15.57 6.57
N LEU A 757 -19.07 -16.41 7.40
CA LEU A 757 -19.26 -17.83 7.11
C LEU A 757 -20.71 -18.08 6.72
N ARG A 758 -20.90 -18.69 5.55
CA ARG A 758 -22.17 -19.33 5.22
C ARG A 758 -22.05 -20.81 5.53
N LEU A 759 -22.57 -21.23 6.68
CA LEU A 759 -22.71 -22.66 6.99
C LEU A 759 -23.93 -23.19 6.24
N GLU A 760 -23.71 -23.93 5.16
CA GLU A 760 -24.73 -24.86 4.68
C GLU A 760 -24.80 -26.01 5.70
N VAL A 761 -25.77 -25.92 6.62
CA VAL A 761 -26.17 -27.07 7.42
C VAL A 761 -26.91 -27.99 6.47
N ASP A 762 -26.20 -28.96 5.91
CA ASP A 762 -26.85 -30.06 5.23
C ASP A 762 -27.72 -30.76 6.28
N ALA A 763 -29.03 -30.75 6.06
CA ALA A 763 -29.99 -31.36 6.96
C ALA A 763 -29.92 -32.88 6.76
N SER A 764 -28.90 -33.51 7.34
CA SER A 764 -28.83 -34.97 7.54
C SER A 764 -28.10 -35.33 8.82
#